data_AF-A0A416HCL8-F1
#
_entry.id   AF-A0A416HCL8-F1
#
_cell.length_a   1.000
_cell.length_b   1.000
_cell.length_c   1.000
_cell.angle_alpha   90.00
_cell.angle_beta   90.00
_cell.angle_gamma   90.00
#
_symmetry.space_group_name_H-M   'P 1'
#
loop_
_entity.id
_entity.type
_entity.pdbx_description
1 polymer ?
#
loop_
_entity_poly.entity_id
_entity_poly.type
_entity_poly.pdbx_seq_one_letter_code
_entity_poly.pdbx_strand_id
1 'polypeptide(L)'
;MKKHWLLLFFLLCCSLLFWPAAAQAAPSDDTQEVYGIGSVSKLFGTAAVMLLADRGEILLDAPVTDYIPEFEMADERYQQITVRMLLNHSSGLPGTTFRDCFLLGESHTDYHSTLLNNLKSRHLKADPGAYSVYCNDGFTLAEILVEHVSQMSFSAFIQKEFIRPLGLTHTFMPEELPSLTATASIYYRDRPLPYENLQCLAAGGIYSTAEDLCRFSRLFTQNGSGLLSGEAVQAMAFPEYKRDTICVQDAESNFGYGLGWDSVDAYPFRRFGITALAKGGDTKNYGTGLLVLPDQELSVGVTASGGSGELSLKLASELALEILKEEGLITQEEEEAAAQPAIDTAQPSVPIPEELKKYAGYYDSAGIWKLEFTEQDTVRITSLENNADMVQEYRYTQDGYFVSTDGKYISYTGLSQASGGTGGITAFYFREESNGKTYILGTTYSLSGGKAESAIAMPFAEKTEENKLPGAIQKVWDGRDGEKYYLINDAYNSYFYLSQPCMKLELSAAFPGYTGASELYKNCRITDADNAVCELDLPVMTGRDSADFHFYRTKGVEYLQADASRYIEEKAIPDLTRQDVRIRTAQTAQWFRLGNQAAGQEIRIRLPGQSAYYVYDKNDICVASSLFTDERDTVILPLDGKLLLTGPEGKSIAITWLKAAK
;
A
#
# COMPACT_ATOMS: atom_id res chain seq x y z
N MET A 1 7.92 38.91 -11.39
CA MET A 1 7.33 39.56 -10.20
C MET A 1 5.98 38.98 -9.75
N LYS A 2 5.09 38.52 -10.65
CA LYS A 2 3.81 37.87 -10.25
C LYS A 2 3.95 36.41 -9.76
N LYS A 3 4.99 35.67 -10.19
CA LYS A 3 5.27 34.28 -9.76
C LYS A 3 5.59 34.09 -8.26
N HIS A 4 6.01 35.13 -7.54
CA HIS A 4 6.34 35.03 -6.10
C HIS A 4 5.15 35.31 -5.17
N TRP A 5 4.08 35.94 -5.66
CA TRP A 5 2.96 36.36 -4.82
C TRP A 5 1.91 35.25 -4.62
N LEU A 6 1.71 34.37 -5.61
CA LEU A 6 0.80 33.22 -5.44
C LEU A 6 1.37 32.19 -4.46
N LEU A 7 2.68 31.89 -4.52
CA LEU A 7 3.33 30.95 -3.61
C LEU A 7 3.28 31.42 -2.15
N LEU A 8 3.48 32.73 -1.92
CA LEU A 8 3.37 33.32 -0.58
C LEU A 8 1.93 33.31 -0.04
N PHE A 9 0.93 33.50 -0.91
CA PHE A 9 -0.48 33.50 -0.50
C PHE A 9 -0.96 32.10 -0.12
N PHE A 10 -0.50 31.07 -0.86
CA PHE A 10 -0.79 29.67 -0.56
C PHE A 10 -0.14 29.22 0.76
N LEU A 11 1.13 29.59 0.99
CA LEU A 11 1.84 29.32 2.24
C LEU A 11 1.20 30.01 3.47
N LEU A 12 0.67 31.23 3.31
CA LEU A 12 -0.01 31.93 4.42
C LEU A 12 -1.35 31.28 4.77
N CYS A 13 -2.13 30.81 3.79
CA CYS A 13 -3.43 30.18 4.04
C CYS A 13 -3.31 28.81 4.72
N CYS A 14 -2.28 28.01 4.42
CA CYS A 14 -2.03 26.74 5.10
C CYS A 14 -1.70 26.91 6.61
N SER A 15 -1.11 28.04 6.99
CA SER A 15 -0.70 28.29 8.39
C SER A 15 -1.87 28.62 9.35
N LEU A 16 -3.06 28.94 8.83
CA LEU A 16 -4.19 29.46 9.63
C LEU A 16 -5.31 28.43 9.91
N LEU A 17 -5.21 27.20 9.37
CA LEU A 17 -6.26 26.17 9.49
C LEU A 17 -5.81 24.88 10.22
N PHE A 18 -4.57 24.82 10.72
CA PHE A 18 -4.07 23.68 11.50
C PHE A 18 -3.47 24.14 12.84
N TRP A 19 -3.84 23.45 13.92
CA TRP A 19 -3.33 23.68 15.28
C TRP A 19 -1.88 23.13 15.41
N PRO A 20 -1.06 23.69 16.32
CA PRO A 20 0.23 24.23 15.93
C PRO A 20 1.25 23.12 15.65
N ALA A 21 1.66 22.93 14.41
CA ALA A 21 2.95 22.30 14.17
C ALA A 21 3.99 23.10 14.96
N ALA A 22 4.75 22.41 15.82
CA ALA A 22 5.87 23.03 16.53
C ALA A 22 6.73 23.78 15.51
N ALA A 23 6.96 25.07 15.76
CA ALA A 23 7.60 25.99 14.82
C ALA A 23 8.88 25.37 14.24
N GLN A 24 8.81 25.00 12.96
CA GLN A 24 9.90 24.41 12.20
C GLN A 24 10.82 25.55 11.76
N ALA A 25 12.13 25.39 11.96
CA ALA A 25 13.10 26.24 11.30
C ALA A 25 12.96 26.02 9.79
N ALA A 26 12.73 27.09 9.03
CA ALA A 26 12.75 26.99 7.57
C ALA A 26 14.12 26.43 7.13
N PRO A 27 14.17 25.42 6.23
CA PRO A 27 15.42 24.93 5.70
C PRO A 27 16.19 26.09 5.04
N SER A 28 17.51 26.11 5.20
CA SER A 28 18.38 27.03 4.47
C SER A 28 18.32 26.71 2.97
N ASP A 29 18.26 27.75 2.12
CA ASP A 29 18.16 27.70 0.64
C ASP A 29 19.23 26.85 -0.10
N ASP A 30 20.21 26.25 0.58
CA ASP A 30 21.39 25.59 -0.02
C ASP A 30 21.43 24.05 0.07
N THR A 31 20.42 23.39 0.66
CA THR A 31 20.31 21.92 0.63
C THR A 31 18.88 21.48 0.27
N GLN A 32 18.67 21.03 -0.97
CA GLN A 32 17.39 20.42 -1.37
C GLN A 32 17.19 19.12 -0.57
N GLU A 33 16.12 19.05 0.20
CA GLU A 33 15.74 17.82 0.88
C GLU A 33 15.27 16.77 -0.13
N VAL A 34 15.63 15.51 0.10
CA VAL A 34 15.13 14.37 -0.67
C VAL A 34 14.06 13.60 0.11
N TYR A 35 13.15 12.98 -0.63
CA TYR A 35 11.98 12.28 -0.10
C TYR A 35 11.98 10.84 -0.60
N GLY A 36 11.56 9.89 0.22
CA GLY A 36 11.30 8.54 -0.25
C GLY A 36 10.12 8.59 -1.22
N ILE A 37 10.33 8.32 -2.51
CA ILE A 37 9.29 8.50 -3.53
C ILE A 37 8.27 7.36 -3.57
N GLY A 38 8.43 6.38 -2.68
CA GLY A 38 7.57 5.21 -2.58
C GLY A 38 7.38 4.57 -3.95
N SER A 39 6.14 4.24 -4.27
CA SER A 39 5.80 3.50 -5.49
C SER A 39 6.03 4.23 -6.81
N VAL A 40 6.45 5.51 -6.81
CA VAL A 40 6.99 6.14 -8.03
C VAL A 40 8.30 5.46 -8.47
N SER A 41 9.01 4.79 -7.55
CA SER A 41 10.18 3.94 -7.83
C SER A 41 9.91 2.87 -8.91
N LYS A 42 8.65 2.42 -9.03
CA LYS A 42 8.23 1.42 -10.03
C LYS A 42 8.51 1.87 -11.46
N LEU A 43 8.50 3.18 -11.72
CA LEU A 43 8.82 3.72 -13.04
C LEU A 43 10.31 3.56 -13.36
N PHE A 44 11.20 3.65 -12.38
CA PHE A 44 12.63 3.36 -12.58
C PHE A 44 12.86 1.87 -12.84
N GLY A 45 12.22 0.99 -12.05
CA GLY A 45 12.26 -0.45 -12.28
C GLY A 45 11.71 -0.85 -13.66
N THR A 46 10.59 -0.25 -14.06
CA THR A 46 9.99 -0.48 -15.38
C THR A 46 10.92 0.02 -16.48
N ALA A 47 11.45 1.25 -16.38
CA ALA A 47 12.37 1.79 -17.37
C ALA A 47 13.63 0.92 -17.52
N ALA A 48 14.14 0.35 -16.42
CA ALA A 48 15.27 -0.58 -16.47
C ALA A 48 14.95 -1.86 -17.25
N VAL A 49 13.80 -2.49 -16.98
CA VAL A 49 13.35 -3.66 -17.75
C VAL A 49 13.13 -3.32 -19.22
N MET A 50 12.50 -2.18 -19.51
CA MET A 50 12.24 -1.74 -20.87
C MET A 50 13.52 -1.41 -21.64
N LEU A 51 14.55 -0.85 -20.99
CA LEU A 51 15.85 -0.62 -21.60
C LEU A 51 16.55 -1.92 -21.99
N LEU A 52 16.48 -2.94 -21.12
CA LEU A 52 17.01 -4.27 -21.43
C LEU A 52 16.19 -4.95 -22.53
N ALA A 53 14.88 -4.72 -22.58
CA ALA A 53 14.03 -5.21 -23.67
C ALA A 53 14.37 -4.55 -25.02
N ASP A 54 14.60 -3.23 -25.04
CA ASP A 54 15.07 -2.51 -26.23
C ASP A 54 16.42 -3.02 -26.75
N ARG A 55 17.28 -3.49 -25.85
CA ARG A 55 18.56 -4.13 -26.19
C ARG A 55 18.41 -5.57 -26.68
N GLY A 56 17.20 -6.14 -26.61
CA GLY A 56 16.92 -7.53 -26.93
C GLY A 56 17.43 -8.53 -25.88
N GLU A 57 17.77 -8.05 -24.68
CA GLU A 57 18.26 -8.85 -23.56
C GLU A 57 17.10 -9.45 -22.75
N ILE A 58 15.93 -8.80 -22.77
CA ILE A 58 14.68 -9.27 -22.15
C ILE A 58 13.57 -9.36 -23.22
N LEU A 59 12.77 -10.41 -23.15
CA LEU A 59 11.51 -10.54 -23.87
C LEU A 59 10.36 -10.35 -22.88
N LEU A 60 9.55 -9.31 -23.08
CA LEU A 60 8.46 -8.98 -22.14
C LEU A 60 7.45 -10.13 -21.96
N ASP A 61 7.22 -10.90 -23.01
CA ASP A 61 6.24 -11.99 -23.01
C ASP A 61 6.87 -13.36 -22.74
N ALA A 62 8.16 -13.41 -22.38
CA ALA A 62 8.80 -14.63 -21.91
C ALA A 62 8.53 -14.85 -20.41
N PRO A 63 8.49 -16.12 -19.95
CA PRO A 63 8.41 -16.47 -18.54
C PRO A 63 9.52 -15.84 -17.70
N VAL A 64 9.20 -15.37 -16.50
CA VAL A 64 10.19 -14.86 -15.53
C VAL A 64 11.22 -15.92 -15.14
N THR A 65 10.80 -17.20 -15.11
CA THR A 65 11.65 -18.35 -14.78
C THR A 65 12.77 -18.59 -15.80
N ASP A 66 12.67 -18.04 -17.02
CA ASP A 66 13.76 -18.12 -18.00
C ASP A 66 14.97 -17.26 -17.58
N TYR A 67 14.75 -16.28 -16.71
CA TYR A 67 15.77 -15.34 -16.24
C TYR A 67 16.15 -15.54 -14.77
N ILE A 68 15.19 -15.95 -13.94
CA ILE A 68 15.35 -16.18 -12.49
C ILE A 68 15.03 -17.66 -12.20
N PRO A 69 15.95 -18.61 -12.47
CA PRO A 69 15.69 -20.03 -12.32
C PRO A 69 15.42 -20.49 -10.88
N GLU A 70 15.80 -19.68 -9.88
CA GLU A 70 15.53 -19.91 -8.46
C GLU A 70 14.17 -19.37 -7.99
N PHE A 71 13.42 -18.66 -8.85
CA PHE A 71 12.05 -18.29 -8.56
C PHE A 71 11.16 -19.53 -8.63
N GLU A 72 10.65 -19.93 -7.47
CA GLU A 72 9.83 -21.14 -7.29
C GLU A 72 8.62 -20.80 -6.41
N MET A 73 7.48 -21.43 -6.70
CA MET A 73 6.26 -21.37 -5.87
C MET A 73 5.67 -22.76 -5.67
N ALA A 74 4.78 -22.88 -4.67
CA ALA A 74 4.02 -24.11 -4.46
C ALA A 74 2.97 -24.36 -5.57
N ASP A 75 2.57 -23.28 -6.25
CA ASP A 75 1.56 -23.29 -7.31
C ASP A 75 2.21 -23.20 -8.70
N GLU A 76 2.24 -24.33 -9.40
CA GLU A 76 2.88 -24.51 -10.72
C GLU A 76 2.51 -23.48 -11.80
N ARG A 77 1.39 -22.76 -11.65
CA ARG A 77 1.01 -21.66 -12.56
C ARG A 77 2.04 -20.53 -12.58
N TYR A 78 2.89 -20.40 -11.56
CA TYR A 78 3.95 -19.38 -11.51
C TYR A 78 4.88 -19.40 -12.74
N GLN A 79 5.06 -20.56 -13.36
CA GLN A 79 5.88 -20.73 -14.57
C GLN A 79 5.31 -20.00 -15.80
N GLN A 80 4.04 -19.57 -15.75
CA GLN A 80 3.38 -18.81 -16.82
C GLN A 80 3.48 -17.29 -16.62
N ILE A 81 3.99 -16.82 -15.48
CA ILE A 81 4.16 -15.39 -15.21
C ILE A 81 5.22 -14.85 -16.17
N THR A 82 4.82 -13.90 -17.02
CA THR A 82 5.74 -13.22 -17.93
C THR A 82 6.33 -11.97 -17.30
N VAL A 83 7.43 -11.47 -17.86
CA VAL A 83 8.05 -10.21 -17.41
C VAL A 83 7.05 -9.05 -17.48
N ARG A 84 6.21 -9.00 -18.52
CA ARG A 84 5.16 -7.99 -18.69
C ARG A 84 4.16 -8.01 -17.54
N MET A 85 3.77 -9.21 -17.09
CA MET A 85 2.79 -9.39 -16.02
C MET A 85 3.28 -8.84 -14.67
N LEU A 86 4.61 -8.78 -14.47
CA LEU A 86 5.19 -8.11 -13.30
C LEU A 86 4.91 -6.60 -13.33
N LEU A 87 5.05 -5.98 -14.51
CA LEU A 87 5.02 -4.53 -14.70
C LEU A 87 3.60 -3.95 -14.80
N ASN A 88 2.62 -4.73 -15.27
CA ASN A 88 1.21 -4.31 -15.36
C ASN A 88 0.33 -4.89 -14.23
N HIS A 89 0.96 -5.45 -13.19
CA HIS A 89 0.30 -6.03 -12.03
C HIS A 89 -0.62 -7.24 -12.32
N SER A 90 -0.47 -7.97 -13.43
CA SER A 90 -1.30 -9.14 -13.74
C SER A 90 -0.64 -10.50 -13.47
N SER A 91 0.42 -10.55 -12.65
CA SER A 91 1.12 -11.80 -12.33
C SER A 91 0.33 -12.81 -11.48
N GLY A 92 -0.71 -12.36 -10.77
CA GLY A 92 -1.46 -13.19 -9.82
C GLY A 92 -0.73 -13.42 -8.48
N LEU A 93 0.42 -12.78 -8.25
CA LEU A 93 1.18 -12.89 -7.00
C LEU A 93 0.39 -12.35 -5.79
N PRO A 94 0.65 -12.84 -4.56
CA PRO A 94 -0.12 -12.46 -3.37
C PRO A 94 -0.08 -10.98 -2.96
N GLY A 95 0.97 -10.24 -3.33
CA GLY A 95 1.06 -8.81 -3.00
C GLY A 95 2.47 -8.38 -2.60
N THR A 96 2.71 -8.26 -1.29
CA THR A 96 3.93 -7.72 -0.70
C THR A 96 4.45 -8.62 0.41
N THR A 97 5.71 -9.01 0.34
CA THR A 97 6.42 -9.66 1.44
C THR A 97 6.93 -8.60 2.41
N PHE A 98 6.23 -8.37 3.52
CA PHE A 98 6.56 -7.24 4.42
C PHE A 98 7.81 -7.44 5.29
N ARG A 99 8.14 -8.70 5.60
CA ARG A 99 9.27 -9.05 6.46
C ARG A 99 10.58 -8.53 5.87
N ASP A 100 11.39 -7.90 6.72
CA ASP A 100 12.71 -7.34 6.39
C ASP A 100 12.70 -6.22 5.32
N CYS A 101 11.51 -5.71 4.96
CA CYS A 101 11.35 -4.74 3.88
C CYS A 101 11.42 -3.28 4.35
N PHE A 102 10.67 -2.91 5.40
CA PHE A 102 10.52 -1.51 5.85
C PHE A 102 11.45 -1.24 7.03
N LEU A 103 12.68 -0.81 6.76
CA LEU A 103 13.70 -0.56 7.79
C LEU A 103 13.88 0.93 8.07
N LEU A 104 14.58 1.24 9.16
CA LEU A 104 15.01 2.59 9.52
C LEU A 104 16.54 2.68 9.64
N GLY A 105 17.14 3.62 8.93
CA GLY A 105 18.59 3.82 8.92
C GLY A 105 19.30 2.73 8.11
N GLU A 106 20.18 1.96 8.75
CA GLU A 106 21.07 1.02 8.05
C GLU A 106 20.32 -0.14 7.36
N SER A 107 20.66 -0.40 6.10
CA SER A 107 20.33 -1.66 5.42
C SER A 107 21.30 -2.76 5.86
N HIS A 108 20.78 -3.96 6.10
CA HIS A 108 21.56 -5.12 6.53
C HIS A 108 20.89 -6.47 6.24
N THR A 109 19.78 -6.47 5.49
CA THR A 109 18.99 -7.67 5.20
C THR A 109 19.17 -8.08 3.74
N ASP A 110 19.04 -9.39 3.48
CA ASP A 110 18.91 -9.92 2.13
C ASP A 110 17.42 -10.10 1.81
N TYR A 111 16.80 -9.00 1.38
CA TYR A 111 15.37 -8.96 1.12
C TYR A 111 14.96 -9.84 -0.06
N HIS A 112 15.79 -9.95 -1.10
CA HIS A 112 15.54 -10.82 -2.25
C HIS A 112 15.44 -12.29 -1.81
N SER A 113 16.37 -12.77 -0.99
CA SER A 113 16.28 -14.12 -0.42
C SER A 113 15.06 -14.30 0.49
N THR A 114 14.67 -13.27 1.26
CA THR A 114 13.45 -13.32 2.07
C THR A 114 12.20 -13.48 1.19
N LEU A 115 12.11 -12.73 0.09
CA LEU A 115 11.03 -12.84 -0.90
C LEU A 115 10.99 -14.21 -1.57
N LEU A 116 12.09 -14.63 -2.21
CA LEU A 116 12.13 -15.89 -2.96
C LEU A 116 11.84 -17.10 -2.07
N ASN A 117 12.34 -17.11 -0.83
CA ASN A 117 12.03 -18.18 0.12
C ASN A 117 10.58 -18.14 0.61
N ASN A 118 9.97 -16.95 0.74
CA ASN A 118 8.55 -16.83 1.08
C ASN A 118 7.68 -17.44 -0.03
N LEU A 119 7.92 -17.04 -1.29
CA LEU A 119 7.15 -17.45 -2.46
C LEU A 119 7.10 -18.97 -2.68
N LYS A 120 8.14 -19.72 -2.30
CA LYS A 120 8.18 -21.20 -2.38
C LYS A 120 7.01 -21.92 -1.71
N SER A 121 6.37 -21.28 -0.73
CA SER A 121 5.23 -21.84 0.00
C SER A 121 3.89 -21.19 -0.36
N ARG A 122 3.88 -20.25 -1.31
CA ARG A 122 2.72 -19.44 -1.67
C ARG A 122 2.01 -19.98 -2.91
N HIS A 123 0.72 -19.67 -2.98
CA HIS A 123 -0.14 -19.91 -4.13
C HIS A 123 -0.47 -18.59 -4.82
N LEU A 124 -0.77 -18.63 -6.11
CA LEU A 124 -1.26 -17.46 -6.82
C LEU A 124 -2.72 -17.19 -6.45
N LYS A 125 -3.06 -15.91 -6.39
CA LYS A 125 -4.44 -15.44 -6.18
C LYS A 125 -5.29 -15.63 -7.43
N ALA A 126 -4.68 -15.35 -8.57
CA ALA A 126 -5.34 -15.43 -9.87
C ALA A 126 -4.46 -16.19 -10.86
N ASP A 127 -5.08 -16.66 -11.93
CA ASP A 127 -4.31 -17.11 -13.09
C ASP A 127 -3.48 -15.94 -13.64
N PRO A 128 -2.19 -16.15 -13.99
CA PRO A 128 -1.37 -15.11 -14.61
C PRO A 128 -2.05 -14.52 -15.85
N GLY A 129 -2.16 -13.19 -15.88
CA GLY A 129 -2.83 -12.44 -16.94
C GLY A 129 -4.33 -12.21 -16.76
N ALA A 130 -4.99 -12.85 -15.77
CA ALA A 130 -6.45 -12.77 -15.63
C ALA A 130 -6.96 -11.34 -15.37
N TYR A 131 -6.25 -10.56 -14.55
CA TYR A 131 -6.54 -9.16 -14.27
C TYR A 131 -5.36 -8.51 -13.53
N SER A 132 -5.30 -7.17 -13.55
CA SER A 132 -4.31 -6.41 -12.80
C SER A 132 -4.73 -6.24 -11.34
N VAL A 133 -3.93 -6.74 -10.40
CA VAL A 133 -4.04 -6.47 -8.95
C VAL A 133 -2.69 -6.03 -8.43
N TYR A 134 -2.67 -4.87 -7.79
CA TYR A 134 -1.43 -4.21 -7.38
C TYR A 134 -0.53 -5.16 -6.59
N CYS A 135 0.75 -5.25 -6.97
CA CYS A 135 1.71 -6.15 -6.37
C CYS A 135 3.10 -5.52 -6.29
N ASN A 136 3.69 -5.46 -5.09
CA ASN A 136 5.06 -4.99 -4.88
C ASN A 136 6.09 -6.09 -5.16
N ASP A 137 5.76 -7.35 -4.84
CA ASP A 137 6.64 -8.49 -5.06
C ASP A 137 6.90 -8.71 -6.56
N GLY A 138 5.94 -8.37 -7.42
CA GLY A 138 6.14 -8.36 -8.87
C GLY A 138 7.25 -7.38 -9.30
N PHE A 139 7.31 -6.20 -8.69
CA PHE A 139 8.37 -5.23 -8.96
C PHE A 139 9.70 -5.60 -8.30
N THR A 140 9.67 -6.30 -7.17
CA THR A 140 10.89 -6.87 -6.57
C THR A 140 11.44 -8.00 -7.44
N LEU A 141 10.60 -8.82 -8.07
CA LEU A 141 11.05 -9.78 -9.08
C LEU A 141 11.61 -9.08 -10.33
N ALA A 142 11.02 -7.95 -10.75
CA ALA A 142 11.58 -7.13 -11.83
C ALA A 142 12.94 -6.52 -11.47
N GLU A 143 13.17 -6.20 -10.20
CA GLU A 143 14.48 -5.80 -9.65
C GLU A 143 15.51 -6.93 -9.82
N ILE A 144 15.20 -8.12 -9.30
CA ILE A 144 16.07 -9.31 -9.40
C ILE A 144 16.32 -9.67 -10.88
N LEU A 145 15.31 -9.56 -11.74
CA LEU A 145 15.44 -9.76 -13.18
C LEU A 145 16.50 -8.83 -13.80
N VAL A 146 16.46 -7.54 -13.47
CA VAL A 146 17.46 -6.56 -13.95
C VAL A 146 18.86 -6.95 -13.49
N GLU A 147 19.02 -7.40 -12.24
CA GLU A 147 20.32 -7.83 -11.73
C GLU A 147 20.83 -9.08 -12.43
N HIS A 148 19.96 -10.08 -12.63
CA HIS A 148 20.29 -11.31 -13.34
C HIS A 148 20.72 -11.06 -14.79
N VAL A 149 20.00 -10.21 -15.50
CA VAL A 149 20.30 -9.95 -16.92
C VAL A 149 21.52 -9.04 -17.07
N SER A 150 21.59 -7.96 -16.29
CA SER A 150 22.66 -6.97 -16.41
C SER A 150 23.97 -7.35 -15.73
N GLN A 151 23.94 -8.32 -14.80
CA GLN A 151 25.07 -8.69 -13.93
C GLN A 151 25.59 -7.51 -13.08
N MET A 152 24.72 -6.54 -12.79
CA MET A 152 24.95 -5.40 -11.92
C MET A 152 23.95 -5.42 -10.77
N SER A 153 24.28 -4.88 -9.60
CA SER A 153 23.22 -4.60 -8.62
C SER A 153 22.24 -3.58 -9.20
N PHE A 154 21.00 -3.63 -8.77
CA PHE A 154 19.95 -2.75 -9.26
C PHE A 154 20.35 -1.27 -9.09
N SER A 155 20.88 -0.93 -7.92
CA SER A 155 21.41 0.41 -7.61
C SER A 155 22.47 0.86 -8.60
N ALA A 156 23.46 0.01 -8.88
CA ALA A 156 24.52 0.32 -9.83
C ALA A 156 23.98 0.48 -11.27
N PHE A 157 22.99 -0.33 -11.65
CA PHE A 157 22.34 -0.26 -12.96
C PHE A 157 21.58 1.06 -13.12
N ILE A 158 20.70 1.41 -12.17
CA ILE A 158 19.94 2.67 -12.18
C ILE A 158 20.87 3.88 -12.19
N GLN A 159 21.94 3.85 -11.39
CA GLN A 159 22.96 4.90 -11.37
C GLN A 159 23.64 5.10 -12.73
N LYS A 160 23.99 4.00 -13.40
CA LYS A 160 24.70 4.02 -14.69
C LYS A 160 23.81 4.41 -15.86
N GLU A 161 22.62 3.83 -15.95
CA GLU A 161 21.79 3.88 -17.14
C GLU A 161 20.77 5.04 -17.11
N PHE A 162 20.38 5.52 -15.93
CA PHE A 162 19.35 6.56 -15.78
C PHE A 162 19.83 7.80 -15.03
N ILE A 163 20.32 7.66 -13.79
CA ILE A 163 20.66 8.81 -12.94
C ILE A 163 21.75 9.68 -13.58
N ARG A 164 22.89 9.08 -13.95
CA ARG A 164 23.99 9.84 -14.57
C ARG A 164 23.64 10.43 -15.94
N PRO A 165 23.03 9.69 -16.89
CA PRO A 165 22.70 10.24 -18.21
C PRO A 165 21.62 11.33 -18.18
N LEU A 166 20.64 11.24 -17.28
CA LEU A 166 19.57 12.24 -17.14
C LEU A 166 19.93 13.40 -16.20
N GLY A 167 21.06 13.30 -15.50
CA GLY A 167 21.53 14.32 -14.56
C GLY A 167 20.64 14.46 -13.33
N LEU A 168 20.19 13.33 -12.76
CA LEU A 168 19.33 13.26 -11.58
C LEU A 168 20.17 13.38 -10.30
N THR A 169 20.71 14.57 -10.02
CA THR A 169 21.73 14.77 -8.98
C THR A 169 21.22 14.63 -7.54
N HIS A 170 19.90 14.54 -7.35
CA HIS A 170 19.23 14.37 -6.06
C HIS A 170 18.38 13.09 -6.00
N THR A 171 18.70 12.09 -6.83
CA THR A 171 18.09 10.77 -6.80
C THR A 171 19.07 9.72 -6.29
N PHE A 172 18.66 8.95 -5.28
CA PHE A 172 19.54 8.01 -4.56
C PHE A 172 18.82 6.71 -4.21
N MET A 173 19.56 5.61 -4.16
CA MET A 173 19.12 4.44 -3.40
C MET A 173 19.39 4.67 -1.90
N PRO A 174 18.63 4.04 -0.98
CA PRO A 174 18.78 4.26 0.46
C PRO A 174 20.19 4.01 0.98
N GLU A 175 20.87 2.98 0.48
CA GLU A 175 22.25 2.64 0.87
C GLU A 175 23.30 3.61 0.34
N GLU A 176 22.94 4.43 -0.65
CA GLU A 176 23.81 5.44 -1.25
C GLU A 176 23.61 6.82 -0.64
N LEU A 177 22.61 7.00 0.22
CA LEU A 177 22.31 8.28 0.87
C LEU A 177 23.58 8.80 1.57
N PRO A 178 24.20 9.87 1.03
CA PRO A 178 25.39 10.45 1.61
C PRO A 178 25.10 10.91 3.03
N SER A 179 26.09 10.85 3.92
CA SER A 179 26.00 11.48 5.24
C SER A 179 25.77 13.01 5.21
N LEU A 180 25.81 13.61 4.01
CA LEU A 180 25.59 15.04 3.74
C LEU A 180 24.25 15.36 3.05
N THR A 181 23.50 14.35 2.59
CA THR A 181 22.20 14.60 1.96
C THR A 181 21.15 14.79 3.03
N ALA A 182 20.43 15.92 2.97
CA ALA A 182 19.30 16.18 3.85
C ALA A 182 18.11 15.33 3.37
N THR A 183 17.78 14.24 4.07
CA THR A 183 16.48 13.58 3.90
C THR A 183 15.43 14.40 4.63
N ALA A 184 14.27 14.62 4.02
CA ALA A 184 13.16 15.27 4.70
C ALA A 184 12.81 14.50 5.98
N SER A 185 12.68 15.22 7.10
CA SER A 185 12.53 14.61 8.43
C SER A 185 11.24 13.80 8.54
N ILE A 186 11.30 12.67 9.25
CA ILE A 186 10.16 11.79 9.51
C ILE A 186 10.04 11.47 11.00
N TYR A 187 8.83 11.11 11.42
CA TYR A 187 8.49 11.02 12.83
C TYR A 187 7.57 9.83 13.11
N TYR A 188 7.85 9.12 14.19
CA TYR A 188 6.84 8.30 14.83
C TYR A 188 6.10 9.20 15.83
N ARG A 189 4.92 9.66 15.45
CA ARG A 189 4.15 10.67 16.18
C ARG A 189 4.93 11.99 16.26
N ASP A 190 5.44 12.33 17.44
CA ASP A 190 6.25 13.51 17.71
C ASP A 190 7.74 13.20 17.88
N ARG A 191 8.13 11.93 17.74
CA ARG A 191 9.51 11.46 17.97
C ARG A 191 10.24 11.31 16.63
N PRO A 192 11.38 11.99 16.44
CA PRO A 192 12.13 11.92 15.19
C PRO A 192 12.73 10.53 14.99
N LEU A 193 12.70 10.06 13.74
CA LEU A 193 13.24 8.78 13.32
C LEU A 193 14.49 8.96 12.44
N PRO A 194 15.33 7.93 12.27
CA PRO A 194 16.27 7.84 11.16
C PRO A 194 15.48 7.81 9.84
N TYR A 195 16.15 8.04 8.72
CA TYR A 195 15.52 7.92 7.40
C TYR A 195 14.95 6.51 7.15
N GLU A 196 13.92 6.41 6.32
CA GLU A 196 13.38 5.12 5.88
C GLU A 196 14.32 4.41 4.92
N ASN A 197 14.49 3.11 5.10
CA ASN A 197 15.31 2.28 4.23
C ASN A 197 14.50 1.08 3.75
N LEU A 198 13.71 1.32 2.70
CA LEU A 198 12.89 0.29 2.05
C LEU A 198 13.79 -0.59 1.17
N GLN A 199 13.81 -1.89 1.45
CA GLN A 199 14.68 -2.84 0.75
C GLN A 199 14.16 -3.29 -0.63
N CYS A 200 12.89 -3.03 -0.93
CA CYS A 200 12.30 -3.28 -2.24
C CYS A 200 12.53 -2.08 -3.18
N LEU A 201 13.76 -1.90 -3.67
CA LEU A 201 14.20 -0.70 -4.37
C LEU A 201 13.30 -0.33 -5.57
N ALA A 202 13.08 -1.26 -6.49
CA ALA A 202 12.24 -1.05 -7.66
C ALA A 202 10.76 -0.85 -7.29
N ALA A 203 10.30 -1.44 -6.18
CA ALA A 203 8.91 -1.31 -5.75
C ALA A 203 8.66 0.00 -4.99
N GLY A 204 9.62 0.52 -4.22
CA GLY A 204 9.37 1.63 -3.31
C GLY A 204 10.58 2.34 -2.70
N GLY A 205 11.81 1.84 -2.89
CA GLY A 205 12.96 2.26 -2.09
C GLY A 205 13.68 3.54 -2.52
N ILE A 206 13.38 4.11 -3.68
CA ILE A 206 14.17 5.23 -4.23
C ILE A 206 13.87 6.52 -3.47
N TYR A 207 14.89 7.37 -3.33
CA TYR A 207 14.79 8.75 -2.88
C TYR A 207 14.98 9.71 -4.06
N SER A 208 14.21 10.80 -4.11
CA SER A 208 14.33 11.82 -5.16
C SER A 208 13.78 13.18 -4.71
N THR A 209 13.84 14.17 -5.59
CA THR A 209 13.15 15.47 -5.48
C THR A 209 12.08 15.58 -6.56
N ALA A 210 11.09 16.46 -6.37
CA ALA A 210 10.13 16.78 -7.42
C ALA A 210 10.81 17.25 -8.74
N GLU A 211 11.93 17.97 -8.64
CA GLU A 211 12.68 18.43 -9.82
C GLU A 211 13.30 17.26 -10.59
N ASP A 212 13.94 16.32 -9.90
CA ASP A 212 14.54 15.14 -10.53
C ASP A 212 13.48 14.20 -11.10
N LEU A 213 12.32 14.07 -10.46
CA LEU A 213 11.19 13.33 -11.03
C LEU A 213 10.70 13.96 -12.35
N CYS A 214 10.61 15.30 -12.43
CA CYS A 214 10.29 16.01 -13.66
C CYS A 214 11.42 15.96 -14.71
N ARG A 215 12.68 15.69 -14.32
CA ARG A 215 13.77 15.42 -15.25
C ARG A 215 13.69 13.98 -15.77
N PHE A 216 13.40 13.03 -14.90
CA PHE A 216 13.19 11.63 -15.25
C PHE A 216 11.98 11.45 -16.18
N SER A 217 10.89 12.20 -15.97
CA SER A 217 9.68 12.15 -16.80
C SER A 217 9.92 12.50 -18.28
N ARG A 218 11.06 13.12 -18.62
CA ARG A 218 11.47 13.38 -20.01
C ARG A 218 11.60 12.11 -20.85
N LEU A 219 11.84 10.96 -20.21
CA LEU A 219 11.74 9.66 -20.88
C LEU A 219 10.40 9.49 -21.59
N PHE A 220 9.31 9.99 -21.00
CA PHE A 220 7.95 9.83 -21.50
C PHE A 220 7.50 10.98 -22.39
N THR A 221 8.01 12.20 -22.21
CA THR A 221 7.65 13.36 -23.04
C THR A 221 8.53 13.53 -24.27
N GLN A 222 9.78 13.06 -24.25
CA GLN A 222 10.75 13.24 -25.34
C GLN A 222 11.08 11.93 -26.06
N ASN A 223 10.06 11.08 -26.23
CA ASN A 223 10.14 9.80 -26.95
C ASN A 223 11.37 8.97 -26.54
N GLY A 224 11.58 8.84 -25.23
CA GLY A 224 12.66 8.05 -24.63
C GLY A 224 13.94 8.83 -24.32
N SER A 225 14.03 10.13 -24.65
CA SER A 225 15.22 10.98 -24.41
C SER A 225 16.54 10.39 -24.96
N GLY A 226 16.44 9.53 -25.99
CA GLY A 226 17.58 8.80 -26.54
C GLY A 226 18.09 7.63 -25.67
N LEU A 227 17.42 7.32 -24.55
CA LEU A 227 17.69 6.17 -23.69
C LEU A 227 16.77 4.99 -23.99
N LEU A 228 15.46 5.26 -24.15
CA LEU A 228 14.47 4.27 -24.56
C LEU A 228 14.05 4.51 -26.02
N SER A 229 13.60 3.46 -26.69
CA SER A 229 12.92 3.56 -27.98
C SER A 229 11.54 4.20 -27.82
N GLY A 230 10.99 4.75 -28.91
CA GLY A 230 9.62 5.27 -28.89
C GLY A 230 8.60 4.16 -28.71
N GLU A 231 8.88 2.98 -29.25
CA GLU A 231 8.09 1.77 -29.09
C GLU A 231 8.03 1.33 -27.62
N ALA A 232 9.13 1.40 -26.87
CA ALA A 232 9.15 1.10 -25.45
C ALA A 232 8.32 2.10 -24.64
N VAL A 233 8.44 3.40 -24.93
CA VAL A 233 7.64 4.45 -24.28
C VAL A 233 6.15 4.25 -24.54
N GLN A 234 5.78 3.97 -25.79
CA GLN A 234 4.39 3.66 -26.16
C GLN A 234 3.88 2.38 -25.49
N ALA A 235 4.72 1.35 -25.36
CA ALA A 235 4.36 0.13 -24.65
C ALA A 235 4.09 0.40 -23.16
N MET A 236 4.86 1.29 -22.52
CA MET A 236 4.61 1.67 -21.13
C MET A 236 3.29 2.41 -20.94
N ALA A 237 2.93 3.28 -21.89
CA ALA A 237 1.68 4.03 -21.90
C ALA A 237 0.46 3.26 -22.45
N PHE A 238 0.65 2.01 -22.90
CA PHE A 238 -0.46 1.19 -23.38
C PHE A 238 -1.41 0.83 -22.22
N PRO A 239 -2.74 0.83 -22.41
CA PRO A 239 -3.71 0.42 -21.40
C PRO A 239 -3.68 -1.10 -21.20
N GLU A 240 -2.66 -1.59 -20.49
CA GLU A 240 -2.41 -3.02 -20.20
C GLU A 240 -3.60 -3.68 -19.51
N TYR A 241 -4.31 -2.94 -18.65
CA TYR A 241 -5.52 -3.41 -17.97
C TYR A 241 -6.67 -3.83 -18.91
N LYS A 242 -6.59 -3.53 -20.21
CA LYS A 242 -7.57 -3.94 -21.24
C LYS A 242 -7.17 -5.23 -22.00
N ARG A 243 -6.02 -5.85 -21.67
CA ARG A 243 -5.52 -7.04 -22.39
C ARG A 243 -6.15 -8.33 -21.88
N ASP A 244 -7.27 -8.72 -22.50
CA ASP A 244 -7.97 -10.00 -22.24
C ASP A 244 -8.21 -10.30 -20.74
N THR A 245 -8.39 -9.23 -19.95
CA THR A 245 -8.62 -9.28 -18.52
C THR A 245 -10.11 -9.34 -18.20
N ILE A 246 -10.45 -9.90 -17.04
CA ILE A 246 -11.81 -9.79 -16.47
C ILE A 246 -12.00 -8.43 -15.80
N CYS A 247 -13.24 -8.10 -15.44
CA CYS A 247 -13.57 -6.90 -14.67
C CYS A 247 -13.19 -5.56 -15.34
N VAL A 248 -12.94 -5.57 -16.65
CA VAL A 248 -12.65 -4.36 -17.45
C VAL A 248 -13.87 -3.45 -17.51
N GLN A 249 -13.64 -2.16 -17.27
CA GLN A 249 -14.59 -1.09 -17.51
C GLN A 249 -13.91 -0.03 -18.40
N ASP A 250 -14.51 0.28 -19.54
CA ASP A 250 -14.09 1.44 -20.35
C ASP A 250 -14.79 2.69 -19.81
N ALA A 251 -14.32 3.12 -18.65
CA ALA A 251 -14.83 4.29 -17.93
C ALA A 251 -13.66 5.10 -17.40
N GLU A 252 -13.95 6.35 -17.03
CA GLU A 252 -12.96 7.25 -16.44
C GLU A 252 -12.47 6.69 -15.11
N SER A 253 -11.16 6.59 -14.97
CA SER A 253 -10.58 6.11 -13.73
C SER A 253 -9.17 6.62 -13.48
N ASN A 254 -8.88 6.88 -12.22
CA ASN A 254 -7.52 7.03 -11.71
C ASN A 254 -6.76 5.70 -11.61
N PHE A 255 -7.39 4.58 -11.97
CA PHE A 255 -6.76 3.27 -12.12
C PHE A 255 -6.99 2.75 -13.54
N GLY A 256 -5.91 2.65 -14.30
CA GLY A 256 -5.90 2.18 -15.68
C GLY A 256 -4.48 1.76 -16.02
N TYR A 257 -4.04 0.64 -15.43
CA TYR A 257 -2.63 0.27 -15.42
C TYR A 257 -2.04 0.18 -16.83
N GLY A 258 -0.85 0.79 -16.96
CA GLY A 258 0.10 0.50 -18.03
C GLY A 258 1.25 -0.36 -17.49
N LEU A 259 2.41 -0.32 -18.15
CA LEU A 259 3.62 -0.88 -17.55
C LEU A 259 4.19 0.15 -16.58
N GLY A 260 4.13 -0.13 -15.28
CA GLY A 260 4.65 0.73 -14.22
C GLY A 260 3.74 1.87 -13.79
N TRP A 261 2.73 2.26 -14.57
CA TRP A 261 1.81 3.38 -14.31
C TRP A 261 0.54 2.94 -13.57
N ASP A 262 0.04 3.74 -12.63
CA ASP A 262 -1.27 3.49 -11.99
C ASP A 262 -2.42 3.81 -12.95
N SER A 263 -2.25 4.85 -13.76
CA SER A 263 -3.16 5.17 -14.86
C SER A 263 -2.39 5.70 -16.06
N VAL A 264 -2.78 5.24 -17.25
CA VAL A 264 -2.36 5.81 -18.54
C VAL A 264 -3.39 6.78 -19.15
N ASP A 265 -4.49 7.01 -18.42
CA ASP A 265 -5.61 7.86 -18.84
C ASP A 265 -6.24 8.52 -17.59
N ALA A 266 -5.41 9.21 -16.81
CA ALA A 266 -5.82 9.75 -15.52
C ALA A 266 -6.95 10.78 -15.64
N TYR A 267 -7.92 10.72 -14.73
CA TYR A 267 -9.00 11.70 -14.68
C TYR A 267 -8.46 13.07 -14.18
N PRO A 268 -8.94 14.21 -14.73
CA PRO A 268 -10.01 14.36 -15.74
C PRO A 268 -9.52 14.48 -17.19
N PHE A 269 -8.25 14.23 -17.48
CA PHE A 269 -7.58 14.68 -18.72
C PHE A 269 -8.17 14.11 -20.01
N ARG A 270 -8.70 12.88 -19.98
CA ARG A 270 -9.42 12.28 -21.12
C ARG A 270 -10.54 13.17 -21.65
N ARG A 271 -11.22 13.92 -20.77
CA ARG A 271 -12.32 14.83 -21.14
C ARG A 271 -11.88 15.99 -22.02
N PHE A 272 -10.59 16.32 -21.99
CA PHE A 272 -9.98 17.32 -22.86
C PHE A 272 -9.29 16.68 -24.08
N GLY A 273 -9.38 15.35 -24.25
CA GLY A 273 -8.63 14.61 -25.26
C GLY A 273 -7.13 14.56 -24.99
N ILE A 274 -6.72 14.70 -23.73
CA ILE A 274 -5.32 14.72 -23.30
C ILE A 274 -4.96 13.38 -22.65
N THR A 275 -3.88 12.76 -23.12
CA THR A 275 -3.29 11.57 -22.49
C THR A 275 -2.59 11.97 -21.19
N ALA A 276 -2.95 11.34 -20.08
CA ALA A 276 -2.35 11.62 -18.78
C ALA A 276 -1.84 10.33 -18.11
N LEU A 277 -0.53 10.25 -17.93
CA LEU A 277 0.13 9.17 -17.21
C LEU A 277 0.31 9.60 -15.74
N ALA A 278 -0.18 8.79 -14.81
CA ALA A 278 -0.14 9.11 -13.39
C ALA A 278 0.45 7.97 -12.56
N LYS A 279 1.30 8.33 -11.61
CA LYS A 279 1.83 7.42 -10.59
C LYS A 279 1.85 8.05 -9.21
N GLY A 280 1.18 7.39 -8.28
CA GLY A 280 1.27 7.69 -6.85
C GLY A 280 2.35 6.84 -6.18
N GLY A 281 2.90 7.36 -5.09
CA GLY A 281 3.88 6.67 -4.27
C GLY A 281 3.71 7.01 -2.80
N ASP A 282 3.59 5.96 -1.99
CA ASP A 282 3.55 6.05 -0.53
C ASP A 282 4.62 5.16 0.08
N THR A 283 5.30 5.67 1.10
CA THR A 283 6.01 4.87 2.11
C THR A 283 5.21 4.93 3.43
N LYS A 284 5.81 4.61 4.59
CA LYS A 284 5.11 4.85 5.87
C LYS A 284 5.14 6.32 6.27
N ASN A 285 6.04 7.12 5.67
CA ASN A 285 6.29 8.48 6.10
C ASN A 285 6.36 9.51 4.96
N TYR A 286 6.31 9.11 3.69
CA TYR A 286 6.34 10.02 2.55
C TYR A 286 5.17 9.77 1.59
N GLY A 287 4.67 10.85 0.99
CA GLY A 287 3.71 10.82 -0.11
C GLY A 287 4.27 11.51 -1.34
N THR A 288 4.13 10.89 -2.52
CA THR A 288 4.63 11.40 -3.79
C THR A 288 3.63 11.18 -4.92
N GLY A 289 3.51 12.15 -5.82
CA GLY A 289 2.73 12.05 -7.04
C GLY A 289 3.53 12.53 -8.24
N LEU A 290 3.45 11.78 -9.34
CA LEU A 290 3.99 12.18 -10.64
C LEU A 290 2.90 12.09 -11.69
N LEU A 291 2.60 13.22 -12.33
CA LEU A 291 1.71 13.33 -13.47
C LEU A 291 2.52 13.75 -14.70
N VAL A 292 2.29 13.09 -15.83
CA VAL A 292 2.94 13.39 -17.11
C VAL A 292 1.89 13.48 -18.21
N LEU A 293 1.93 14.56 -18.99
CA LEU A 293 1.14 14.77 -20.20
C LEU A 293 2.11 14.73 -21.40
N PRO A 294 2.32 13.56 -22.03
CA PRO A 294 3.38 13.38 -23.03
C PRO A 294 3.30 14.36 -24.20
N ASP A 295 2.10 14.51 -24.78
CA ASP A 295 1.87 15.32 -25.99
C ASP A 295 2.05 16.83 -25.74
N GLN A 296 1.88 17.27 -24.49
CA GLN A 296 2.08 18.67 -24.07
C GLN A 296 3.49 18.92 -23.54
N GLU A 297 4.36 17.90 -23.52
CA GLU A 297 5.69 17.94 -22.89
C GLU A 297 5.66 18.45 -21.43
N LEU A 298 4.55 18.22 -20.72
CA LEU A 298 4.33 18.70 -19.36
C LEU A 298 4.46 17.56 -18.35
N SER A 299 5.13 17.82 -17.22
CA SER A 299 5.07 16.94 -16.06
C SER A 299 5.05 17.74 -14.77
N VAL A 300 4.33 17.22 -13.78
CA VAL A 300 4.25 17.78 -12.44
C VAL A 300 4.58 16.70 -11.42
N GLY A 301 5.64 16.93 -10.65
CA GLY A 301 6.04 16.11 -9.51
C GLY A 301 5.74 16.81 -8.20
N VAL A 302 5.22 16.08 -7.22
CA VAL A 302 4.95 16.55 -5.85
C VAL A 302 5.51 15.52 -4.88
N THR A 303 6.35 15.95 -3.94
CA THR A 303 6.92 15.11 -2.88
C THR A 303 6.67 15.75 -1.53
N ALA A 304 6.26 14.96 -0.53
CA ALA A 304 5.98 15.43 0.82
C ALA A 304 6.45 14.43 1.88
N SER A 305 6.91 14.95 3.02
CA SER A 305 6.99 14.17 4.27
C SER A 305 5.64 14.24 4.97
N GLY A 306 5.09 13.09 5.31
CA GLY A 306 3.66 12.89 5.60
C GLY A 306 2.79 12.99 4.35
N GLY A 307 1.48 13.13 4.56
CA GLY A 307 0.50 13.18 3.47
C GLY A 307 0.28 11.81 2.82
N SER A 308 -0.12 11.81 1.54
CA SER A 308 -0.26 10.61 0.72
C SER A 308 0.06 10.89 -0.75
N GLY A 309 0.36 9.84 -1.51
CA GLY A 309 0.54 9.89 -2.96
C GLY A 309 -0.74 10.31 -3.68
N GLU A 310 -1.91 9.96 -3.17
CA GLU A 310 -3.21 10.41 -3.68
C GLU A 310 -3.35 11.94 -3.59
N LEU A 311 -3.06 12.53 -2.42
CA LEU A 311 -3.09 13.99 -2.23
C LEU A 311 -2.05 14.68 -3.12
N SER A 312 -0.88 14.06 -3.26
CA SER A 312 0.21 14.57 -4.10
C SER A 312 -0.17 14.58 -5.59
N LEU A 313 -0.82 13.50 -6.07
CA LEU A 313 -1.36 13.43 -7.43
C LEU A 313 -2.48 14.43 -7.65
N LYS A 314 -3.38 14.62 -6.68
CA LYS A 314 -4.43 15.64 -6.78
C LYS A 314 -3.81 17.03 -6.96
N LEU A 315 -2.82 17.39 -6.14
CA LEU A 315 -2.12 18.66 -6.31
C LEU A 315 -1.40 18.76 -7.67
N ALA A 316 -0.79 17.67 -8.13
CA ALA A 316 -0.15 17.62 -9.44
C ALA A 316 -1.15 17.87 -10.58
N SER A 317 -2.34 17.25 -10.51
CA SER A 317 -3.43 17.45 -11.47
C SER A 317 -3.94 18.88 -11.48
N GLU A 318 -4.22 19.49 -10.32
CA GLU A 318 -4.66 20.88 -10.20
C GLU A 318 -3.63 21.85 -10.82
N LEU A 319 -2.35 21.65 -10.51
CA LEU A 319 -1.26 22.46 -11.10
C LEU A 319 -1.18 22.29 -12.63
N ALA A 320 -1.35 21.07 -13.13
CA ALA A 320 -1.35 20.82 -14.57
C ALA A 320 -2.56 21.48 -15.26
N LEU A 321 -3.76 21.41 -14.68
CA LEU A 321 -4.95 22.08 -15.21
C LEU A 321 -4.77 23.60 -15.27
N GLU A 322 -4.19 24.21 -14.24
CA GLU A 322 -3.87 25.65 -14.27
C GLU A 322 -2.86 26.00 -15.38
N ILE A 323 -1.82 25.19 -15.57
CA ILE A 323 -0.84 25.39 -16.65
C ILE A 323 -1.52 25.28 -18.03
N LEU A 324 -2.36 24.25 -18.24
CA LEU A 324 -3.10 24.07 -19.49
C LEU A 324 -4.03 25.26 -19.79
N LYS A 325 -4.66 25.85 -18.76
CA LYS A 325 -5.46 27.08 -18.89
C LYS A 325 -4.60 28.30 -19.23
N GLU A 326 -3.46 28.47 -18.56
CA GLU A 326 -2.52 29.57 -18.84
C GLU A 326 -1.98 29.52 -20.28
N GLU A 327 -1.79 28.31 -20.83
CA GLU A 327 -1.34 28.08 -22.21
C GLU A 327 -2.49 28.14 -23.23
N GLY A 328 -3.75 28.24 -22.77
CA GLY A 328 -4.93 28.29 -23.63
C GLY A 328 -5.26 26.96 -24.32
N LEU A 329 -4.77 25.84 -23.77
CA LEU A 329 -5.06 24.49 -24.25
C LEU A 329 -6.43 23.98 -23.77
N ILE A 330 -6.89 24.49 -22.63
CA ILE A 330 -8.24 24.31 -22.10
C ILE A 330 -8.79 25.63 -21.55
N THR A 331 -10.10 25.71 -21.36
CA THR A 331 -10.81 26.86 -20.78
C THR A 331 -11.36 26.55 -19.39
N GLN A 332 -11.66 27.60 -18.62
CA GLN A 332 -12.34 27.46 -17.33
C GLN A 332 -13.72 26.77 -17.46
N GLU A 333 -14.44 27.01 -18.56
CA GLU A 333 -15.74 26.38 -18.82
C GLU A 333 -15.60 24.89 -19.08
N GLU A 334 -14.58 24.47 -19.85
CA GLU A 334 -14.28 23.06 -20.09
C GLU A 334 -13.88 22.35 -18.80
N GLU A 335 -13.07 22.97 -17.94
CA GLU A 335 -12.72 22.40 -16.63
C GLU A 335 -13.94 22.24 -15.72
N GLU A 336 -14.81 23.26 -15.67
CA GLU A 336 -16.04 23.19 -14.87
C GLU A 336 -17.01 22.11 -15.38
N ALA A 337 -17.08 21.91 -16.69
CA ALA A 337 -17.81 20.82 -17.32
C ALA A 337 -17.15 19.46 -17.01
N ALA A 338 -15.81 19.39 -17.09
CA ALA A 338 -15.05 18.19 -16.78
C ALA A 338 -15.16 17.78 -15.31
N ALA A 339 -15.42 18.73 -14.41
CA ALA A 339 -15.67 18.46 -12.99
C ALA A 339 -17.10 17.98 -12.68
N GLN A 340 -18.01 17.90 -13.65
CA GLN A 340 -19.35 17.33 -13.42
C GLN A 340 -19.28 15.79 -13.44
N PRO A 341 -19.82 15.09 -12.42
CA PRO A 341 -19.85 13.62 -12.46
C PRO A 341 -20.68 13.14 -13.65
N ALA A 342 -20.22 12.09 -14.34
CA ALA A 342 -20.95 11.53 -15.48
C ALA A 342 -22.22 10.76 -15.06
N ILE A 343 -22.39 10.49 -13.76
CA ILE A 343 -23.54 9.79 -13.20
C ILE A 343 -24.68 10.78 -12.95
N ASP A 344 -25.81 10.57 -13.63
CA ASP A 344 -27.02 11.36 -13.44
C ASP A 344 -27.88 10.78 -12.30
N THR A 345 -27.78 11.38 -11.11
CA THR A 345 -28.56 10.99 -9.92
C THR A 345 -30.01 11.48 -9.96
N ALA A 346 -30.36 12.34 -10.91
CA ALA A 346 -31.70 12.88 -11.08
C ALA A 346 -32.59 12.04 -12.00
N GLN A 347 -32.04 11.00 -12.65
CA GLN A 347 -32.83 10.09 -13.48
C GLN A 347 -33.98 9.46 -12.68
N PRO A 348 -35.16 9.26 -13.31
CA PRO A 348 -36.26 8.55 -12.69
C PRO A 348 -35.86 7.11 -12.33
N SER A 349 -36.23 6.68 -11.12
CA SER A 349 -36.13 5.27 -10.76
C SER A 349 -37.22 4.45 -11.45
N VAL A 350 -36.90 3.20 -11.76
CA VAL A 350 -37.81 2.22 -12.34
C VAL A 350 -37.80 0.93 -11.52
N PRO A 351 -38.85 0.10 -11.57
CA PRO A 351 -38.84 -1.17 -10.86
C PRO A 351 -37.67 -2.07 -11.27
N ILE A 352 -37.01 -2.68 -10.29
CA ILE A 352 -35.93 -3.64 -10.47
C ILE A 352 -36.47 -4.89 -11.18
N PRO A 353 -35.85 -5.32 -12.30
CA PRO A 353 -36.20 -6.56 -12.98
C PRO A 353 -36.07 -7.78 -12.07
N GLU A 354 -37.01 -8.74 -12.17
CA GLU A 354 -37.05 -9.93 -11.30
C GLU A 354 -35.77 -10.77 -11.42
N GLU A 355 -35.16 -10.83 -12.59
CA GLU A 355 -33.91 -11.55 -12.84
C GLU A 355 -32.72 -11.02 -12.04
N LEU A 356 -32.73 -9.74 -11.63
CA LEU A 356 -31.65 -9.16 -10.83
C LEU A 356 -31.76 -9.57 -9.35
N LYS A 357 -32.93 -10.05 -8.89
CA LYS A 357 -33.12 -10.45 -7.50
C LYS A 357 -32.22 -11.61 -7.07
N LYS A 358 -31.74 -12.43 -8.03
CA LYS A 358 -30.74 -13.49 -7.79
C LYS A 358 -29.41 -12.94 -7.22
N TYR A 359 -29.13 -11.66 -7.42
CA TYR A 359 -27.89 -11.03 -6.96
C TYR A 359 -27.92 -10.64 -5.47
N ALA A 360 -29.06 -10.78 -4.78
CA ALA A 360 -29.09 -10.65 -3.32
C ALA A 360 -28.14 -11.66 -2.65
N GLY A 361 -27.62 -11.30 -1.48
CA GLY A 361 -26.69 -12.13 -0.71
C GLY A 361 -25.54 -11.34 -0.12
N TYR A 362 -24.41 -12.02 0.05
CA TYR A 362 -23.21 -11.45 0.66
C TYR A 362 -22.16 -11.16 -0.39
N TYR A 363 -21.40 -10.10 -0.17
CA TYR A 363 -20.31 -9.69 -1.04
C TYR A 363 -19.07 -9.38 -0.20
N ASP A 364 -17.91 -9.80 -0.65
CA ASP A 364 -16.61 -9.55 -0.04
C ASP A 364 -15.86 -8.44 -0.78
N SER A 365 -15.18 -7.61 -0.01
CA SER A 365 -14.47 -6.39 -0.44
C SER A 365 -13.47 -5.99 0.66
N ALA A 366 -13.32 -4.70 0.95
CA ALA A 366 -12.67 -4.21 2.17
C ALA A 366 -13.44 -4.56 3.47
N GLY A 367 -14.55 -5.29 3.35
CA GLY A 367 -15.34 -5.89 4.42
C GLY A 367 -16.51 -6.68 3.82
N ILE A 368 -17.14 -7.56 4.61
CA ILE A 368 -18.32 -8.29 4.14
C ILE A 368 -19.55 -7.38 4.13
N TRP A 369 -20.23 -7.32 2.99
CA TRP A 369 -21.45 -6.55 2.79
C TRP A 369 -22.65 -7.47 2.57
N LYS A 370 -23.80 -7.09 3.10
CA LYS A 370 -25.09 -7.72 2.80
C LYS A 370 -25.85 -6.85 1.81
N LEU A 371 -26.27 -7.43 0.69
CA LEU A 371 -27.04 -6.78 -0.36
C LEU A 371 -28.49 -7.30 -0.36
N GLU A 372 -29.44 -6.38 -0.21
CA GLU A 372 -30.86 -6.67 -0.08
C GLU A 372 -31.71 -5.75 -0.97
N PHE A 373 -32.67 -6.32 -1.72
CA PHE A 373 -33.67 -5.52 -2.45
C PHE A 373 -34.81 -5.18 -1.50
N THR A 374 -34.93 -3.91 -1.14
CA THR A 374 -35.79 -3.45 -0.02
C THR A 374 -37.09 -2.84 -0.48
N GLU A 375 -37.12 -2.29 -1.69
CA GLU A 375 -38.32 -1.72 -2.33
C GLU A 375 -38.42 -2.17 -3.79
N GLN A 376 -39.43 -1.69 -4.53
CA GLN A 376 -39.60 -2.05 -5.94
C GLN A 376 -38.44 -1.57 -6.81
N ASP A 377 -37.77 -0.47 -6.45
CA ASP A 377 -36.71 0.17 -7.21
C ASP A 377 -35.40 0.35 -6.40
N THR A 378 -35.35 -0.12 -5.16
CA THR A 378 -34.25 0.19 -4.22
C THR A 378 -33.52 -1.06 -3.74
N VAL A 379 -32.19 -1.00 -3.77
CA VAL A 379 -31.29 -1.96 -3.14
C VAL A 379 -30.52 -1.31 -1.99
N ARG A 380 -30.33 -2.05 -0.92
CA ARG A 380 -29.57 -1.65 0.26
C ARG A 380 -28.32 -2.50 0.39
N ILE A 381 -27.19 -1.84 0.66
CA ILE A 381 -25.92 -2.46 1.00
C ILE A 381 -25.60 -2.11 2.46
N THR A 382 -25.40 -3.12 3.30
CA THR A 382 -25.08 -2.98 4.73
C THR A 382 -23.73 -3.62 5.01
N SER A 383 -22.79 -2.90 5.63
CA SER A 383 -21.55 -3.50 6.13
C SER A 383 -21.83 -4.39 7.34
N LEU A 384 -21.20 -5.57 7.39
CA LEU A 384 -21.31 -6.53 8.50
C LEU A 384 -20.12 -6.50 9.47
N GLU A 385 -19.13 -5.64 9.23
CA GLU A 385 -17.98 -5.46 10.13
C GLU A 385 -18.28 -4.49 11.29
N ASN A 386 -17.31 -4.33 12.22
CA ASN A 386 -17.37 -3.65 13.53
C ASN A 386 -17.90 -2.18 13.58
N ASN A 387 -18.41 -1.65 12.48
CA ASN A 387 -19.26 -0.46 12.41
C ASN A 387 -20.66 -0.86 11.93
N ALA A 388 -21.46 -1.43 12.83
CA ALA A 388 -22.77 -2.05 12.58
C ALA A 388 -23.86 -1.12 11.97
N ASP A 389 -23.55 0.14 11.65
CA ASP A 389 -24.50 1.14 11.16
C ASP A 389 -24.16 1.70 9.77
N MET A 390 -23.22 1.08 9.03
CA MET A 390 -22.90 1.54 7.68
C MET A 390 -23.86 0.97 6.63
N VAL A 391 -24.89 1.76 6.32
CA VAL A 391 -25.94 1.45 5.35
C VAL A 391 -25.94 2.48 4.21
N GLN A 392 -25.99 1.97 2.98
CA GLN A 392 -26.13 2.76 1.76
C GLN A 392 -27.27 2.23 0.91
N GLU A 393 -28.03 3.13 0.31
CA GLU A 393 -29.18 2.79 -0.54
C GLU A 393 -28.97 3.33 -1.96
N TYR A 394 -29.43 2.53 -2.91
CA TYR A 394 -29.25 2.77 -4.33
C TYR A 394 -30.56 2.53 -5.05
N ARG A 395 -30.93 3.46 -5.94
CA ARG A 395 -32.11 3.32 -6.78
C ARG A 395 -31.73 2.79 -8.15
N TYR A 396 -32.55 1.89 -8.68
CA TYR A 396 -32.40 1.34 -10.00
C TYR A 396 -32.95 2.31 -11.05
N THR A 397 -32.12 2.66 -12.03
CA THR A 397 -32.40 3.65 -13.06
C THR A 397 -32.70 3.00 -14.41
N GLN A 398 -33.35 3.75 -15.32
CA GLN A 398 -33.78 3.23 -16.62
C GLN A 398 -32.63 2.74 -17.51
N ASP A 399 -31.43 3.27 -17.31
CA ASP A 399 -30.20 2.87 -18.00
C ASP A 399 -29.54 1.60 -17.43
N GLY A 400 -30.14 0.98 -16.41
CA GLY A 400 -29.74 -0.33 -15.90
C GLY A 400 -28.73 -0.30 -14.74
N TYR A 401 -28.53 0.86 -14.11
CA TYR A 401 -27.61 1.04 -13.00
C TYR A 401 -28.32 1.19 -11.66
N PHE A 402 -27.59 0.90 -10.58
CA PHE A 402 -27.95 1.24 -9.21
C PHE A 402 -27.17 2.49 -8.80
N VAL A 403 -27.88 3.59 -8.54
CA VAL A 403 -27.29 4.91 -8.32
C VAL A 403 -27.53 5.38 -6.89
N SER A 404 -26.48 5.88 -6.23
CA SER A 404 -26.50 6.38 -4.84
C SER A 404 -27.46 7.57 -4.69
N THR A 405 -28.12 7.69 -3.54
CA THR A 405 -29.17 8.70 -3.31
C THR A 405 -28.84 9.77 -2.27
N ASP A 406 -27.88 9.54 -1.37
CA ASP A 406 -27.67 10.34 -0.16
C ASP A 406 -26.23 10.84 0.03
N GLY A 407 -25.45 10.95 -1.05
CA GLY A 407 -24.05 11.44 -1.02
C GLY A 407 -23.04 10.47 -0.41
N LYS A 408 -23.52 9.36 0.18
CA LYS A 408 -22.70 8.19 0.49
C LYS A 408 -22.38 7.45 -0.82
N TYR A 409 -21.24 6.78 -0.82
CA TYR A 409 -20.69 6.16 -2.01
C TYR A 409 -19.73 5.03 -1.65
N ILE A 410 -19.32 4.24 -2.63
CA ILE A 410 -18.29 3.21 -2.46
C ILE A 410 -16.93 3.81 -2.82
N SER A 411 -16.07 4.07 -1.84
CA SER A 411 -14.68 4.45 -2.10
C SER A 411 -13.85 3.21 -2.46
N TYR A 412 -12.59 3.42 -2.85
CA TYR A 412 -11.67 2.29 -3.04
C TYR A 412 -11.31 1.54 -1.75
N THR A 413 -11.63 2.12 -0.60
CA THR A 413 -11.46 1.52 0.73
C THR A 413 -12.75 0.90 1.29
N GLY A 414 -13.83 0.90 0.51
CA GLY A 414 -15.12 0.30 0.86
C GLY A 414 -16.26 1.31 0.97
N LEU A 415 -17.28 1.01 1.77
CA LEU A 415 -18.43 1.92 1.93
C LEU A 415 -17.99 3.20 2.69
N SER A 416 -18.33 4.37 2.18
CA SER A 416 -18.06 5.68 2.79
C SER A 416 -19.30 6.26 3.51
N GLN A 417 -19.07 6.99 4.60
CA GLN A 417 -20.12 7.68 5.36
C GLN A 417 -20.46 9.08 4.84
N ALA A 418 -19.64 9.63 3.94
CA ALA A 418 -19.66 11.04 3.52
C ALA A 418 -19.54 12.03 4.72
N SER A 419 -18.40 12.73 4.83
CA SER A 419 -18.17 13.63 5.98
C SER A 419 -17.31 14.84 5.61
N GLY A 420 -17.34 15.87 6.46
CA GLY A 420 -16.41 17.00 6.34
C GLY A 420 -16.51 17.85 5.07
N GLY A 421 -17.67 17.83 4.38
CA GLY A 421 -17.86 18.53 3.10
C GLY A 421 -17.48 17.72 1.86
N THR A 422 -17.04 16.47 2.05
CA THR A 422 -16.80 15.50 0.97
C THR A 422 -17.94 14.49 0.89
N GLY A 423 -18.45 14.29 -0.32
CA GLY A 423 -19.45 13.28 -0.65
C GLY A 423 -18.97 12.45 -1.83
N GLY A 424 -19.85 11.62 -2.38
CA GLY A 424 -19.57 10.93 -3.62
C GLY A 424 -20.85 10.46 -4.28
N ILE A 425 -20.69 9.97 -5.50
CA ILE A 425 -21.76 9.35 -6.26
C ILE A 425 -21.23 8.05 -6.82
N THR A 426 -22.01 6.98 -6.68
CA THR A 426 -21.69 5.67 -7.25
C THR A 426 -22.82 5.21 -8.16
N ALA A 427 -22.45 4.61 -9.28
CA ALA A 427 -23.34 3.87 -10.16
C ALA A 427 -22.74 2.49 -10.37
N PHE A 428 -23.49 1.44 -10.07
CA PHE A 428 -23.01 0.06 -10.25
C PHE A 428 -24.04 -0.84 -10.92
N TYR A 429 -23.56 -1.99 -11.38
CA TYR A 429 -24.33 -3.09 -11.94
C TYR A 429 -23.69 -4.42 -11.53
N PHE A 430 -24.38 -5.53 -11.79
CA PHE A 430 -23.86 -6.87 -11.51
C PHE A 430 -23.30 -7.50 -12.80
N ARG A 431 -22.15 -8.16 -12.69
CA ARG A 431 -21.56 -8.92 -13.80
C ARG A 431 -21.07 -10.29 -13.33
N GLU A 432 -21.43 -11.33 -14.08
CA GLU A 432 -20.80 -12.65 -14.00
C GLU A 432 -19.64 -12.68 -15.00
N GLU A 433 -18.44 -13.05 -14.55
CA GLU A 433 -17.22 -13.05 -15.35
C GLU A 433 -16.84 -14.45 -15.86
N SER A 434 -15.85 -14.52 -16.75
CA SER A 434 -15.36 -15.79 -17.32
C SER A 434 -14.78 -16.75 -16.27
N ASN A 435 -14.38 -16.26 -15.10
CA ASN A 435 -13.96 -17.09 -13.96
C ASN A 435 -15.13 -17.66 -13.15
N GLY A 436 -16.37 -17.45 -13.57
CA GLY A 436 -17.58 -17.98 -12.93
C GLY A 436 -17.99 -17.22 -11.66
N LYS A 437 -17.27 -16.16 -11.28
CA LYS A 437 -17.59 -15.33 -10.13
C LYS A 437 -18.51 -14.18 -10.52
N THR A 438 -19.29 -13.71 -9.55
CA THR A 438 -20.21 -12.58 -9.70
C THR A 438 -19.63 -11.38 -8.96
N TYR A 439 -19.70 -10.21 -9.58
CA TYR A 439 -19.14 -8.98 -9.03
C TYR A 439 -20.14 -7.84 -9.07
N ILE A 440 -19.98 -6.89 -8.13
CA ILE A 440 -20.54 -5.55 -8.22
C ILE A 440 -19.50 -4.70 -8.96
N LEU A 441 -19.79 -4.23 -10.18
CA LEU A 441 -18.92 -3.34 -10.93
C LEU A 441 -19.56 -1.98 -11.03
N GLY A 442 -18.76 -0.93 -10.95
CA GLY A 442 -19.27 0.39 -11.26
C GLY A 442 -18.21 1.46 -11.26
N THR A 443 -18.73 2.68 -11.31
CA THR A 443 -17.96 3.91 -11.28
C THR A 443 -18.37 4.72 -10.06
N THR A 444 -17.37 5.31 -9.41
CA THR A 444 -17.52 6.26 -8.32
C THR A 444 -16.82 7.55 -8.67
N TYR A 445 -17.47 8.67 -8.32
CA TYR A 445 -16.82 9.97 -8.23
C TYR A 445 -16.77 10.42 -6.78
N SER A 446 -15.57 10.81 -6.30
CA SER A 446 -15.48 11.58 -5.05
C SER A 446 -15.77 13.05 -5.35
N LEU A 447 -16.56 13.68 -4.49
CA LEU A 447 -17.04 15.04 -4.68
C LEU A 447 -16.58 15.96 -3.55
N SER A 448 -16.15 17.16 -3.93
CA SER A 448 -15.89 18.28 -3.02
C SER A 448 -16.60 19.52 -3.53
N GLY A 449 -17.44 20.14 -2.69
CA GLY A 449 -18.29 21.26 -3.12
C GLY A 449 -19.20 20.94 -4.31
N GLY A 450 -19.57 19.66 -4.50
CA GLY A 450 -20.37 19.17 -5.63
C GLY A 450 -19.60 18.91 -6.92
N LYS A 451 -18.29 19.20 -6.97
CA LYS A 451 -17.41 18.94 -8.11
C LYS A 451 -16.67 17.61 -7.93
N ALA A 452 -16.55 16.84 -9.00
CA ALA A 452 -15.82 15.58 -9.03
C ALA A 452 -14.31 15.81 -9.05
N GLU A 453 -13.63 15.33 -8.01
CA GLU A 453 -12.18 15.46 -7.84
C GLU A 453 -11.43 14.19 -8.28
N SER A 454 -12.09 13.04 -8.25
CA SER A 454 -11.55 11.78 -8.70
C SER A 454 -12.64 10.92 -9.33
N ALA A 455 -12.24 10.01 -10.21
CA ALA A 455 -13.08 8.97 -10.78
C ALA A 455 -12.41 7.62 -10.55
N ILE A 456 -13.19 6.61 -10.16
CA ILE A 456 -12.71 5.24 -9.97
C ILE A 456 -13.71 4.30 -10.64
N ALA A 457 -13.24 3.49 -11.58
CA ALA A 457 -14.02 2.45 -12.23
C ALA A 457 -13.36 1.09 -11.97
N MET A 458 -13.95 0.30 -11.09
CA MET A 458 -13.40 -0.99 -10.67
C MET A 458 -14.52 -1.93 -10.16
N PRO A 459 -14.26 -3.23 -10.02
CA PRO A 459 -15.13 -4.09 -9.23
C PRO A 459 -15.07 -3.66 -7.75
N PHE A 460 -16.23 -3.38 -7.18
CA PHE A 460 -16.38 -2.97 -5.79
C PHE A 460 -16.38 -4.14 -4.82
N ALA A 461 -16.98 -5.27 -5.22
CA ALA A 461 -17.07 -6.45 -4.38
C ALA A 461 -17.32 -7.72 -5.19
N GLU A 462 -16.87 -8.85 -4.67
CA GLU A 462 -17.10 -10.20 -5.20
C GLU A 462 -18.21 -10.88 -4.40
N LYS A 463 -19.16 -11.57 -5.05
CA LYS A 463 -20.20 -12.33 -4.34
C LYS A 463 -19.58 -13.47 -3.54
N THR A 464 -19.93 -13.58 -2.26
CA THR A 464 -19.41 -14.58 -1.34
C THR A 464 -20.53 -15.35 -0.63
N GLU A 465 -20.20 -16.48 -0.04
CA GLU A 465 -21.13 -17.39 0.63
C GLU A 465 -20.77 -17.60 2.11
N GLU A 466 -21.79 -17.88 2.93
CA GLU A 466 -21.59 -18.23 4.33
C GLU A 466 -20.72 -19.48 4.47
N ASN A 467 -19.77 -19.47 5.42
CA ASN A 467 -18.92 -20.62 5.68
C ASN A 467 -19.34 -21.33 6.98
N LYS A 468 -20.19 -22.34 6.87
CA LYS A 468 -20.70 -23.08 8.04
C LYS A 468 -19.65 -24.05 8.58
N LEU A 469 -19.03 -23.68 9.69
CA LEU A 469 -18.02 -24.51 10.35
C LEU A 469 -18.62 -25.66 11.17
N PRO A 470 -18.00 -26.85 11.17
CA PRO A 470 -18.25 -27.88 12.16
C PRO A 470 -18.02 -27.33 13.58
N GLY A 471 -18.89 -27.68 14.55
CA GLY A 471 -18.84 -27.11 15.90
C GLY A 471 -17.53 -27.33 16.66
N ALA A 472 -16.77 -28.38 16.34
CA ALA A 472 -15.44 -28.61 16.89
C ALA A 472 -14.41 -27.60 16.39
N ILE A 473 -14.48 -27.22 15.11
CA ILE A 473 -13.59 -26.22 14.49
C ILE A 473 -13.99 -24.83 14.99
N GLN A 474 -15.29 -24.50 14.98
CA GLN A 474 -15.79 -23.23 15.50
C GLN A 474 -15.27 -22.95 16.91
N LYS A 475 -15.33 -23.94 17.81
CA LYS A 475 -14.86 -23.79 19.19
C LYS A 475 -13.36 -23.48 19.31
N VAL A 476 -12.53 -23.97 18.38
CA VAL A 476 -11.09 -23.65 18.37
C VAL A 476 -10.90 -22.18 18.03
N TRP A 477 -11.58 -21.71 16.97
CA TRP A 477 -11.50 -20.33 16.52
C TRP A 477 -12.13 -19.35 17.51
N ASP A 478 -13.25 -19.70 18.15
CA ASP A 478 -13.84 -18.91 19.24
C ASP A 478 -12.84 -18.67 20.38
N GLY A 479 -11.90 -19.60 20.59
CA GLY A 479 -10.82 -19.46 21.58
C GLY A 479 -9.67 -18.55 21.13
N ARG A 480 -9.59 -18.21 19.85
CA ARG A 480 -8.62 -17.27 19.25
C ARG A 480 -9.23 -15.89 19.01
N ASP A 481 -10.56 -15.75 19.01
CA ASP A 481 -11.23 -14.47 18.77
C ASP A 481 -10.83 -13.43 19.82
N GLY A 482 -10.39 -12.26 19.34
CA GLY A 482 -9.90 -11.16 20.17
C GLY A 482 -8.48 -11.34 20.71
N GLU A 483 -7.84 -12.48 20.49
CA GLU A 483 -6.47 -12.74 20.95
C GLU A 483 -5.44 -11.99 20.10
N LYS A 484 -4.30 -11.65 20.72
CA LYS A 484 -3.20 -10.94 20.07
C LYS A 484 -2.02 -11.84 19.82
N TYR A 485 -1.39 -11.64 18.67
CA TYR A 485 -0.19 -12.33 18.23
C TYR A 485 0.90 -11.31 17.87
N TYR A 486 2.06 -11.40 18.52
CA TYR A 486 3.15 -10.40 18.46
C TYR A 486 4.26 -10.82 17.51
N LEU A 487 4.74 -9.90 16.66
CA LEU A 487 5.73 -10.17 15.60
C LEU A 487 7.09 -10.59 16.19
N ILE A 488 7.73 -11.63 15.66
CA ILE A 488 8.98 -12.18 16.22
C ILE A 488 10.15 -12.33 15.25
N ASN A 489 9.97 -12.17 13.93
CA ASN A 489 11.01 -12.52 12.95
C ASN A 489 11.32 -11.44 11.92
N ASP A 490 11.19 -10.18 12.31
CA ASP A 490 11.54 -9.04 11.47
C ASP A 490 12.88 -8.44 11.91
N ALA A 491 13.47 -7.62 11.05
CA ALA A 491 14.75 -6.99 11.27
C ALA A 491 14.75 -6.09 12.53
N TYR A 492 15.92 -5.96 13.17
CA TYR A 492 16.02 -5.25 14.45
C TYR A 492 15.61 -3.77 14.38
N ASN A 493 15.74 -3.14 13.22
CA ASN A 493 15.36 -1.76 12.94
C ASN A 493 14.08 -1.65 12.08
N SER A 494 13.24 -2.69 12.08
CA SER A 494 11.98 -2.69 11.34
C SER A 494 11.03 -1.60 11.85
N TYR A 495 10.39 -0.91 10.89
CA TYR A 495 9.32 0.04 11.17
C TYR A 495 8.06 -0.66 11.70
N PHE A 496 7.82 -1.93 11.37
CA PHE A 496 6.64 -2.67 11.86
C PHE A 496 6.67 -2.88 13.37
N TYR A 497 7.86 -2.99 13.98
CA TYR A 497 7.94 -2.97 15.44
C TYR A 497 7.49 -1.63 16.04
N LEU A 498 7.54 -0.51 15.33
CA LEU A 498 7.01 0.77 15.81
C LEU A 498 5.50 0.91 15.56
N SER A 499 5.05 0.66 14.33
CA SER A 499 3.68 0.99 13.91
C SER A 499 2.68 -0.13 14.13
N GLN A 500 3.12 -1.39 14.12
CA GLN A 500 2.23 -2.55 14.10
C GLN A 500 2.88 -3.79 14.73
N PRO A 501 3.16 -3.75 16.06
CA PRO A 501 3.91 -4.81 16.74
C PRO A 501 3.17 -6.14 16.86
N CYS A 502 1.84 -6.12 16.74
CA CYS A 502 0.99 -7.29 16.86
C CYS A 502 -0.23 -7.20 15.95
N MET A 503 -0.84 -8.35 15.71
CA MET A 503 -2.17 -8.44 15.12
C MET A 503 -3.14 -8.98 16.16
N LYS A 504 -4.33 -8.40 16.21
CA LYS A 504 -5.49 -8.92 16.94
C LYS A 504 -6.36 -9.72 15.98
N LEU A 505 -6.64 -10.98 16.29
CA LEU A 505 -7.53 -11.81 15.49
C LEU A 505 -8.98 -11.42 15.75
N GLU A 506 -9.79 -11.36 14.69
CA GLU A 506 -11.21 -11.00 14.78
C GLU A 506 -12.05 -11.99 13.97
N LEU A 507 -13.08 -12.55 14.59
CA LEU A 507 -14.10 -13.34 13.93
C LEU A 507 -15.35 -12.49 13.67
N SER A 508 -15.93 -12.63 12.48
CA SER A 508 -17.21 -11.98 12.20
C SER A 508 -18.36 -12.74 12.84
N ALA A 509 -18.99 -12.14 13.85
CA ALA A 509 -20.22 -12.68 14.43
C ALA A 509 -21.40 -12.64 13.43
N ALA A 510 -21.41 -11.63 12.55
CA ALA A 510 -22.46 -11.43 11.55
C ALA A 510 -22.28 -12.32 10.31
N PHE A 511 -21.07 -12.80 10.06
CA PHE A 511 -20.74 -13.70 8.94
C PHE A 511 -19.78 -14.82 9.39
N PRO A 512 -20.31 -15.87 10.07
CA PRO A 512 -19.49 -16.93 10.65
C PRO A 512 -18.64 -17.68 9.63
N GLY A 513 -17.50 -18.20 10.10
CA GLY A 513 -16.57 -18.98 9.31
C GLY A 513 -15.50 -18.17 8.57
N TYR A 514 -15.43 -16.87 8.85
CA TYR A 514 -14.39 -15.98 8.34
C TYR A 514 -13.66 -15.30 9.50
N THR A 515 -12.39 -15.00 9.27
CA THR A 515 -11.51 -14.32 10.23
C THR A 515 -10.72 -13.22 9.52
N GLY A 516 -10.29 -12.22 10.28
CA GLY A 516 -9.29 -11.25 9.86
C GLY A 516 -8.34 -10.92 11.01
N ALA A 517 -7.32 -10.11 10.74
CA ALA A 517 -6.30 -9.79 11.72
C ALA A 517 -6.02 -8.27 11.80
N SER A 518 -6.84 -7.55 12.59
CA SER A 518 -6.85 -6.08 12.66
C SER A 518 -7.26 -5.47 11.31
N GLU A 519 -6.78 -4.27 10.96
CA GLU A 519 -6.99 -3.70 9.61
C GLU A 519 -6.20 -4.43 8.51
N LEU A 520 -5.31 -5.38 8.88
CA LEU A 520 -4.57 -6.21 7.94
C LEU A 520 -5.31 -7.53 7.69
N TYR A 521 -5.23 -8.04 6.46
CA TYR A 521 -5.73 -9.37 6.08
C TYR A 521 -7.19 -9.58 6.50
N LYS A 522 -8.11 -9.17 5.64
CA LYS A 522 -9.54 -9.25 5.89
C LYS A 522 -10.15 -10.50 5.26
N ASN A 523 -11.24 -10.98 5.86
CA ASN A 523 -12.18 -11.95 5.29
C ASN A 523 -11.53 -13.26 4.82
N CYS A 524 -10.55 -13.76 5.57
CA CYS A 524 -9.94 -15.04 5.32
C CYS A 524 -10.90 -16.16 5.75
N ARG A 525 -11.24 -17.04 4.81
CA ARG A 525 -12.15 -18.16 5.00
C ARG A 525 -11.47 -19.23 5.84
N ILE A 526 -12.08 -19.59 6.96
CA ILE A 526 -11.58 -20.67 7.83
C ILE A 526 -11.76 -22.02 7.11
N THR A 527 -10.67 -22.76 6.93
CA THR A 527 -10.68 -24.04 6.21
C THR A 527 -10.63 -25.23 7.17
N ASP A 528 -9.89 -25.11 8.27
CA ASP A 528 -9.83 -26.14 9.32
C ASP A 528 -9.51 -25.55 10.70
N ALA A 529 -9.09 -26.37 11.66
CA ALA A 529 -8.80 -25.94 13.02
C ALA A 529 -7.57 -25.02 13.14
N ASP A 530 -6.67 -25.03 12.16
CA ASP A 530 -5.38 -24.35 12.19
C ASP A 530 -5.14 -23.45 10.97
N ASN A 531 -6.02 -23.48 9.96
CA ASN A 531 -5.82 -22.74 8.72
C ASN A 531 -7.01 -21.84 8.34
N ALA A 532 -6.70 -20.66 7.81
CA ALA A 532 -7.64 -19.80 7.07
C ALA A 532 -6.97 -19.26 5.81
N VAL A 533 -7.73 -19.15 4.72
CA VAL A 533 -7.22 -18.78 3.39
C VAL A 533 -7.92 -17.51 2.90
N CYS A 534 -7.17 -16.57 2.34
CA CYS A 534 -7.73 -15.29 1.88
C CYS A 534 -7.85 -15.30 0.34
N GLU A 535 -9.04 -15.62 -0.19
CA GLU A 535 -9.30 -16.01 -1.59
C GLU A 535 -10.02 -14.94 -2.44
N LEU A 536 -9.89 -13.65 -2.09
CA LEU A 536 -10.61 -12.56 -2.74
C LEU A 536 -10.03 -12.21 -4.13
N ASP A 537 -10.83 -12.35 -5.19
CA ASP A 537 -10.42 -12.04 -6.56
C ASP A 537 -10.88 -10.66 -7.00
N LEU A 538 -10.39 -9.62 -6.31
CA LEU A 538 -10.66 -8.24 -6.69
C LEU A 538 -9.44 -7.58 -7.35
N PRO A 539 -9.56 -7.17 -8.63
CA PRO A 539 -8.59 -6.32 -9.31
C PRO A 539 -8.26 -5.02 -8.58
N VAL A 540 -7.28 -4.31 -9.13
CA VAL A 540 -6.83 -2.98 -8.70
C VAL A 540 -6.23 -3.04 -7.30
N MET A 541 -6.91 -2.51 -6.29
CA MET A 541 -6.32 -2.27 -4.97
C MET A 541 -6.94 -3.10 -3.85
N THR A 542 -8.11 -3.72 -4.03
CA THR A 542 -8.80 -4.41 -2.92
C THR A 542 -8.29 -5.83 -2.71
N GLY A 543 -7.97 -6.57 -3.77
CA GLY A 543 -7.48 -7.96 -3.68
C GLY A 543 -5.98 -8.10 -3.42
N ARG A 544 -5.25 -7.01 -3.17
CA ARG A 544 -3.79 -7.05 -2.90
C ARG A 544 -3.46 -7.49 -1.47
N ASP A 545 -2.19 -7.78 -1.22
CA ASP A 545 -1.59 -7.96 0.12
C ASP A 545 -2.44 -8.83 1.08
N SER A 546 -2.77 -10.05 0.65
CA SER A 546 -3.47 -11.02 1.51
C SER A 546 -2.48 -12.09 1.99
N ALA A 547 -2.77 -12.68 3.14
CA ALA A 547 -1.91 -13.66 3.78
C ALA A 547 -2.73 -14.73 4.45
N ASP A 548 -2.62 -15.97 3.96
CA ASP A 548 -3.20 -17.12 4.62
C ASP A 548 -2.66 -17.24 6.05
N PHE A 549 -3.53 -17.63 6.97
CA PHE A 549 -3.18 -17.86 8.36
C PHE A 549 -2.92 -19.32 8.60
N HIS A 550 -1.77 -19.61 9.21
CA HIS A 550 -1.40 -20.94 9.66
C HIS A 550 -1.01 -20.91 11.14
N PHE A 551 -1.81 -21.56 11.98
CA PHE A 551 -1.56 -21.71 13.40
C PHE A 551 -0.83 -23.02 13.68
N TYR A 552 0.17 -22.97 14.56
CA TYR A 552 0.92 -24.17 14.95
C TYR A 552 1.41 -24.06 16.39
N ARG A 553 1.70 -25.21 17.02
CA ARG A 553 2.16 -25.26 18.41
C ARG A 553 3.55 -25.85 18.53
N THR A 554 4.41 -25.18 19.27
CA THR A 554 5.75 -25.68 19.64
C THR A 554 5.93 -25.59 21.15
N LYS A 555 6.24 -26.72 21.80
CA LYS A 555 6.44 -26.80 23.26
C LYS A 555 5.28 -26.21 24.08
N GLY A 556 4.05 -26.36 23.59
CA GLY A 556 2.84 -25.88 24.25
C GLY A 556 2.51 -24.40 24.05
N VAL A 557 3.32 -23.67 23.26
CA VAL A 557 3.05 -22.28 22.86
C VAL A 557 2.47 -22.27 21.45
N GLU A 558 1.41 -21.49 21.24
CA GLU A 558 0.81 -21.26 19.93
C GLU A 558 1.50 -20.10 19.19
N TYR A 559 1.67 -20.29 17.89
CA TYR A 559 2.24 -19.33 16.95
C TYR A 559 1.29 -19.17 15.76
N LEU A 560 1.30 -17.99 15.19
CA LEU A 560 0.64 -17.67 13.93
C LEU A 560 1.71 -17.38 12.88
N GLN A 561 1.59 -17.98 11.71
CA GLN A 561 2.27 -17.55 10.50
C GLN A 561 1.25 -16.90 9.56
N ALA A 562 1.56 -15.68 9.14
CA ALA A 562 0.83 -14.94 8.12
C ALA A 562 1.86 -14.33 7.18
N ASP A 563 1.83 -14.77 5.93
CA ASP A 563 2.90 -14.49 4.97
C ASP A 563 4.30 -14.89 5.51
N ALA A 564 5.37 -14.14 5.22
CA ALA A 564 6.71 -14.39 5.73
C ALA A 564 6.85 -14.10 7.24
N SER A 565 5.83 -13.48 7.84
CA SER A 565 5.83 -13.04 9.23
C SER A 565 5.34 -14.15 10.16
N ARG A 566 5.98 -14.23 11.32
CA ARG A 566 5.65 -15.16 12.40
C ARG A 566 5.37 -14.36 13.66
N TYR A 567 4.40 -14.86 14.40
CA TYR A 567 3.88 -14.20 15.58
C TYR A 567 3.71 -15.19 16.74
N ILE A 568 3.94 -14.72 17.97
CA ILE A 568 3.74 -15.48 19.21
C ILE A 568 2.46 -15.02 19.91
N GLU A 569 1.68 -15.94 20.47
CA GLU A 569 0.50 -15.59 21.27
C GLU A 569 0.85 -14.73 22.50
N GLU A 570 0.02 -13.73 22.82
CA GLU A 570 0.25 -12.81 23.94
C GLU A 570 0.42 -13.53 25.29
N LYS A 571 -0.36 -14.60 25.51
CA LYS A 571 -0.38 -15.39 26.74
C LYS A 571 0.95 -16.08 27.04
N ALA A 572 1.76 -16.32 26.01
CA ALA A 572 3.07 -16.96 26.16
C ALA A 572 4.19 -15.95 26.47
N ILE A 573 3.91 -14.65 26.47
CA ILE A 573 4.91 -13.62 26.77
C ILE A 573 5.26 -13.64 28.27
N PRO A 574 6.54 -13.88 28.64
CA PRO A 574 6.97 -13.92 30.04
C PRO A 574 7.01 -12.51 30.66
N ASP A 575 6.99 -12.43 32.00
CA ASP A 575 7.21 -11.16 32.71
C ASP A 575 8.69 -10.76 32.71
N LEU A 576 8.98 -9.47 32.55
CA LEU A 576 10.31 -8.91 32.83
C LEU A 576 10.49 -8.77 34.34
N THR A 577 11.58 -9.30 34.89
CA THR A 577 11.87 -9.27 36.33
C THR A 577 13.18 -8.55 36.64
N ARG A 578 13.38 -8.12 37.89
CA ARG A 578 14.65 -7.51 38.33
C ARG A 578 15.86 -8.45 38.30
N GLN A 579 15.64 -9.75 38.15
CA GLN A 579 16.71 -10.73 37.96
C GLN A 579 17.29 -10.66 36.55
N ASP A 580 16.52 -10.11 35.60
CA ASP A 580 16.92 -9.91 34.22
C ASP A 580 17.84 -8.69 34.13
N VAL A 581 19.12 -8.91 34.44
CA VAL A 581 20.21 -7.94 34.25
C VAL A 581 20.95 -8.17 32.93
N ARG A 582 20.73 -9.35 32.32
CA ARG A 582 21.41 -9.78 31.10
C ARG A 582 20.54 -10.75 30.32
N ILE A 583 20.12 -10.35 29.13
CA ILE A 583 19.31 -11.19 28.23
C ILE A 583 20.17 -11.55 27.02
N ARG A 584 20.17 -12.83 26.67
CA ARG A 584 20.86 -13.33 25.48
C ARG A 584 19.88 -13.34 24.32
N THR A 585 20.22 -12.64 23.24
CA THR A 585 19.39 -12.55 22.04
C THR A 585 19.23 -13.93 21.41
N ALA A 586 18.01 -14.23 20.96
CA ALA A 586 17.68 -15.43 20.21
C ALA A 586 17.68 -15.14 18.70
N GLN A 587 17.39 -16.16 17.89
CA GLN A 587 17.18 -16.00 16.44
C GLN A 587 15.94 -15.16 16.13
N THR A 588 14.97 -15.12 17.04
CA THR A 588 13.75 -14.32 16.94
C THR A 588 13.74 -13.25 18.03
N ALA A 589 13.02 -12.16 17.78
CA ALA A 589 12.78 -11.12 18.77
C ALA A 589 12.09 -11.68 20.02
N GLN A 590 12.43 -11.13 21.18
CA GLN A 590 12.00 -11.60 22.49
C GLN A 590 11.11 -10.54 23.16
N TRP A 591 9.89 -10.93 23.47
CA TRP A 591 8.89 -10.10 24.14
C TRP A 591 8.87 -10.35 25.65
N PHE A 592 8.58 -9.30 26.41
CA PHE A 592 8.39 -9.35 27.86
C PHE A 592 7.21 -8.47 28.29
N ARG A 593 6.38 -8.95 29.22
CA ARG A 593 5.31 -8.17 29.88
C ARG A 593 5.91 -7.29 30.98
N LEU A 594 5.45 -6.05 31.06
CA LEU A 594 5.87 -5.07 32.07
C LEU A 594 4.84 -5.01 33.20
N GLY A 595 4.83 -6.06 34.04
CA GLY A 595 3.96 -6.13 35.21
C GLY A 595 4.42 -5.22 36.37
N ASN A 596 3.72 -5.31 37.50
CA ASN A 596 3.92 -4.48 38.70
C ASN A 596 5.37 -4.42 39.24
N GLN A 597 6.20 -5.44 38.98
CA GLN A 597 7.60 -5.46 39.44
C GLN A 597 8.53 -4.57 38.60
N ALA A 598 8.18 -4.35 37.33
CA ALA A 598 8.96 -3.58 36.37
C ALA A 598 8.37 -2.18 36.15
N ALA A 599 7.04 -2.03 36.24
CA ALA A 599 6.34 -0.77 36.03
C ALA A 599 6.86 0.38 36.92
N GLY A 600 6.98 1.57 36.32
CA GLY A 600 7.47 2.78 36.97
C GLY A 600 8.97 2.77 37.31
N GLN A 601 9.68 1.68 37.02
CA GLN A 601 11.12 1.64 37.14
C GLN A 601 11.79 2.31 35.94
N GLU A 602 12.89 2.99 36.21
CA GLU A 602 13.78 3.50 35.18
C GLU A 602 14.87 2.45 34.92
N ILE A 603 15.12 2.13 33.65
CA ILE A 603 16.17 1.20 33.24
C ILE A 603 17.10 1.84 32.23
N ARG A 604 18.33 1.34 32.16
CA ARG A 604 19.26 1.59 31.05
C ARG A 604 19.51 0.28 30.31
N ILE A 605 19.35 0.31 28.98
CA ILE A 605 19.58 -0.84 28.10
C ILE A 605 20.86 -0.59 27.31
N ARG A 606 21.80 -1.54 27.33
CA ARG A 606 23.00 -1.51 26.48
C ARG A 606 22.89 -2.54 25.37
N LEU A 607 22.86 -2.07 24.14
CA LEU A 607 22.64 -2.87 22.93
C LEU A 607 23.97 -3.27 22.26
N PRO A 608 24.17 -4.54 21.90
CA PRO A 608 25.32 -4.99 21.15
C PRO A 608 25.08 -5.00 19.63
N GLY A 609 25.91 -4.32 18.84
CA GLY A 609 25.84 -4.37 17.37
C GLY A 609 24.46 -3.99 16.84
N GLN A 610 23.96 -4.73 15.85
CA GLN A 610 22.64 -4.59 15.21
C GLN A 610 21.50 -5.08 16.10
N SER A 611 21.35 -4.49 17.29
CA SER A 611 20.27 -4.79 18.24
C SER A 611 19.41 -3.57 18.49
N ALA A 612 18.15 -3.77 18.84
CA ALA A 612 17.24 -2.72 19.26
C ALA A 612 16.38 -3.14 20.45
N TYR A 613 15.78 -2.14 21.08
CA TYR A 613 14.63 -2.34 21.95
C TYR A 613 13.46 -1.46 21.54
N TYR A 614 12.27 -1.91 21.94
CA TYR A 614 11.03 -1.17 21.81
C TYR A 614 10.21 -1.35 23.09
N VAL A 615 9.73 -0.26 23.66
CA VAL A 615 8.90 -0.26 24.86
C VAL A 615 7.53 0.24 24.49
N TYR A 616 6.51 -0.53 24.85
CA TYR A 616 5.12 -0.27 24.52
C TYR A 616 4.30 0.00 25.77
N ASP A 617 3.30 0.86 25.66
CA ASP A 617 2.26 1.00 26.68
C ASP A 617 1.23 -0.15 26.62
N LYS A 618 0.20 -0.08 27.47
CA LYS A 618 -0.88 -1.08 27.57
C LYS A 618 -1.73 -1.24 26.30
N ASN A 619 -1.68 -0.27 25.39
CA ASN A 619 -2.41 -0.27 24.12
C ASN A 619 -1.50 -0.67 22.95
N ASP A 620 -0.31 -1.24 23.25
CA ASP A 620 0.71 -1.65 22.28
C ASP A 620 1.26 -0.49 21.43
N ILE A 621 1.21 0.72 21.99
CA ILE A 621 1.80 1.91 21.40
C ILE A 621 3.27 2.01 21.81
N CYS A 622 4.19 2.16 20.85
CA CYS A 622 5.61 2.35 21.16
C CYS A 622 5.85 3.72 21.82
N VAL A 623 6.39 3.75 23.04
CA VAL A 623 6.66 4.97 23.81
C VAL A 623 8.16 5.26 23.97
N ALA A 624 9.03 4.26 23.79
CA ALA A 624 10.48 4.42 23.74
C ALA A 624 11.10 3.36 22.83
N SER A 625 12.15 3.72 22.10
CA SER A 625 12.87 2.82 21.21
C SER A 625 14.26 3.36 20.92
N SER A 626 15.22 2.44 20.80
CA SER A 626 16.59 2.73 20.38
C SER A 626 16.73 3.30 18.97
N LEU A 627 15.64 3.38 18.22
CA LEU A 627 15.62 4.04 16.92
C LEU A 627 15.27 5.52 17.01
N PHE A 628 14.68 6.01 18.10
CA PHE A 628 14.37 7.43 18.20
C PHE A 628 15.66 8.25 18.28
N THR A 629 15.82 9.24 17.40
CA THR A 629 17.09 10.01 17.31
C THR A 629 17.25 11.03 18.44
N ASP A 630 16.19 11.26 19.22
CA ASP A 630 16.15 12.07 20.44
C ASP A 630 16.14 11.22 21.72
N GLU A 631 16.46 9.93 21.61
CA GLU A 631 16.33 9.01 22.73
C GLU A 631 17.23 9.38 23.93
N ARG A 632 16.68 9.14 25.13
CA ARG A 632 17.40 9.28 26.39
C ARG A 632 18.19 8.01 26.72
N ASP A 633 19.30 8.15 27.44
CA ASP A 633 20.11 7.03 27.97
C ASP A 633 19.34 6.04 28.88
N THR A 634 18.09 6.35 29.23
CA THR A 634 17.26 5.61 30.16
C THR A 634 15.78 5.64 29.73
N VAL A 635 15.04 4.60 30.12
CA VAL A 635 13.62 4.43 29.80
C VAL A 635 12.83 4.13 31.07
N ILE A 636 11.69 4.80 31.23
CA ILE A 636 10.72 4.50 32.28
C ILE A 636 9.75 3.45 31.74
N LEU A 637 9.63 2.32 32.43
CA LEU A 637 8.78 1.22 32.01
C LEU A 637 7.30 1.49 32.33
N PRO A 638 6.40 1.51 31.32
CA PRO A 638 4.97 1.72 31.54
C PRO A 638 4.32 0.51 32.24
N LEU A 639 3.32 0.79 33.06
CA LEU A 639 2.47 -0.24 33.67
C LEU A 639 1.63 -0.95 32.61
N ASP A 640 1.55 -2.28 32.71
CA ASP A 640 0.82 -3.17 31.78
C ASP A 640 1.32 -3.08 30.33
N GLY A 641 2.51 -2.51 30.14
CA GLY A 641 3.17 -2.41 28.85
C GLY A 641 3.95 -3.66 28.46
N LYS A 642 4.74 -3.54 27.39
CA LYS A 642 5.61 -4.61 26.90
C LYS A 642 7.00 -4.07 26.54
N LEU A 643 8.00 -4.93 26.61
CA LEU A 643 9.34 -4.69 26.11
C LEU A 643 9.65 -5.73 25.04
N LEU A 644 10.10 -5.27 23.87
CA LEU A 644 10.70 -6.11 22.83
C LEU A 644 12.20 -5.89 22.82
N LEU A 645 12.96 -6.99 22.74
CA LEU A 645 14.40 -6.99 22.50
C LEU A 645 14.71 -7.82 21.26
N THR A 646 15.54 -7.29 20.38
CA THR A 646 15.92 -7.96 19.13
C THR A 646 17.38 -7.66 18.80
N GLY A 647 18.04 -8.57 18.08
CA GLY A 647 19.44 -8.46 17.69
C GLY A 647 20.05 -9.78 17.25
N PRO A 648 21.34 -9.81 16.89
CA PRO A 648 21.97 -10.99 16.31
C PRO A 648 22.03 -12.11 17.34
N GLU A 649 21.76 -13.35 16.92
CA GLU A 649 21.68 -14.49 17.84
C GLU A 649 22.93 -14.62 18.73
N GLY A 650 22.70 -14.89 20.02
CA GLY A 650 23.74 -15.22 20.98
C GLY A 650 24.48 -14.01 21.56
N LYS A 651 24.19 -12.78 21.11
CA LYS A 651 24.67 -11.53 21.71
C LYS A 651 23.97 -11.27 23.05
N SER A 652 24.51 -10.34 23.84
CA SER A 652 24.03 -10.08 25.19
C SER A 652 23.64 -8.61 25.36
N ILE A 653 22.36 -8.39 25.63
CA ILE A 653 21.80 -7.10 26.01
C ILE A 653 21.87 -6.98 27.53
N ALA A 654 22.45 -5.89 28.02
CA ALA A 654 22.55 -5.63 29.46
C ALA A 654 21.45 -4.65 29.90
N ILE A 655 20.72 -5.01 30.96
CA ILE A 655 19.68 -4.16 31.56
C ILE A 655 20.18 -3.73 32.94
N THR A 656 20.27 -2.42 33.15
CA THR A 656 20.60 -1.84 34.45
C THR A 656 19.33 -1.22 35.05
N TRP A 657 18.85 -1.80 36.15
CA TRP A 657 17.74 -1.27 36.93
C TRP A 657 18.19 -0.07 37.76
N LEU A 658 17.63 1.11 37.49
CA LEU A 658 17.91 2.35 38.22
C LEU A 658 16.90 2.53 39.36
N LYS A 659 17.18 3.48 40.28
CA LYS A 659 16.26 3.76 41.40
C LYS A 659 14.92 4.27 40.83
N ALA A 660 13.80 3.89 41.46
CA ALA A 660 12.48 4.36 41.10
C ALA A 660 12.46 5.90 41.01
N ALA A 661 11.98 6.43 39.87
CA ALA A 661 11.69 7.85 39.75
C ALA A 661 10.67 8.22 40.85
N LYS A 662 11.00 9.24 41.65
CA LYS A 662 10.17 9.70 42.76
C LYS A 662 8.95 10.47 42.30
#